data_AF-A0A9W8DHX4-F1
#
_entry.id   AF-A0A9W8DHX4-F1
#
_cell.length_a   1.000
_cell.length_b   1.000
_cell.length_c   1.000
_cell.angle_alpha   90.00
_cell.angle_beta   90.00
_cell.angle_gamma   90.00
#
_symmetry.space_group_name_H-M   'P 1'
#
loop_
_entity.id
_entity.type
_entity.pdbx_description
1 polymer ?
#
loop_
_entity_poly.entity_id
_entity_poly.type
_entity_poly.pdbx_seq_one_letter_code
_entity_poly.pdbx_strand_id
1 'polypeptide(L)'
;MGPFGLPLALLADSYKASHAAVFPDAQQATAYAEFRHSLNRNEDQRMVFYGLQYIVKTYIALPWTRQDVDEAEAFFNTHNAGFTKFPFPKHLFLKFIQENRGYFPVRIEALREGSVVYPHVPVMQITANDEYAGLVTYLETVLLMTWYPSTVATLSRHAWTRIQAAYEKSVDSDRQWTLESRLHDFGFRACTCVEQSMLGGAAHLLTFSGSDTLSAAHYVQYRLNGGRPVATSIPATEHSVMTAHRSERQAVLRMIEEYGEGVYACVMDSFDYARALQEVLPAVASRKLQKGGILVIRPDSGDQVEAVLQGLRAAERVFGSDTNQRGFKVLRGASVVQGDGVTPETLQLILDAVLAAGFSAECVGFGMGGGLLQKINRDSMSMAIKLSSITYKDGLPRDVMKFPKQGSSKTSLPGRFSVHADPAQNGAPVAYRCGHEPSTPSLLEVVYDGGPVEGVWDSFDQVRERLNDQWSRLPPAAHALSSDLLQHQKHVHDIQEARVTDGALNDGSLFEHIPLEDPLDQLLSGSETRPRRQVPSDFSTAYSYDLLNQYISGAQWRSLALASSSTILKTPAHQLSALLKLWTYRTLALCNLRQFAAASRELHRLEQAGVAGWPFELRVLRAQLPGLAHHDWLLAIEQLSALTRACQRRSHDPLCRERMFRLQLLTIGACLRIRGGAELALSLLNRLLLSSADDPRVVSGAARIHLQLGCLERANELFGKVEALVQAKDDKLLLMNRAFCAVAAGRWEQAKELFASVADLSGEQPIDADRISAANNLALCELYLGNPQSMLNMLQHLMVSLPAAAGTSEELVFNYCTGLDLHYDGAKLRDAKAKKLSEVAIWAGDGFDTASFKL
;
A
#
# COMPACT_ATOMS: atom_id res chain seq x y z
N MET A 1 -2.94 -19.44 -30.49
CA MET A 1 -2.24 -20.16 -29.41
C MET A 1 -0.85 -19.58 -29.23
N GLY A 2 -0.58 -19.07 -28.04
CA GLY A 2 0.72 -18.54 -27.66
C GLY A 2 1.76 -19.62 -27.34
N PRO A 3 2.92 -19.20 -26.82
CA PRO A 3 3.95 -20.12 -26.33
C PRO A 3 3.37 -21.15 -25.35
N PHE A 4 3.86 -22.38 -25.43
CA PHE A 4 3.42 -23.51 -24.60
C PHE A 4 1.93 -23.89 -24.72
N GLY A 5 1.24 -23.43 -25.77
CA GLY A 5 -0.19 -23.70 -25.97
C GLY A 5 -1.11 -22.89 -25.06
N LEU A 6 -0.59 -21.84 -24.41
CA LEU A 6 -1.38 -20.96 -23.55
C LEU A 6 -2.04 -19.85 -24.36
N PRO A 7 -3.29 -19.46 -24.06
CA PRO A 7 -3.87 -18.23 -24.56
C PRO A 7 -3.04 -17.02 -24.12
N LEU A 8 -2.76 -16.09 -25.04
CA LEU A 8 -1.92 -14.92 -24.76
C LEU A 8 -2.47 -14.04 -23.64
N ALA A 9 -3.80 -14.03 -23.45
CA ALA A 9 -4.48 -13.31 -22.36
C ALA A 9 -4.04 -13.77 -20.97
N LEU A 10 -3.58 -15.01 -20.84
CA LEU A 10 -3.21 -15.62 -19.56
C LEU A 10 -1.73 -15.41 -19.21
N LEU A 11 -0.96 -14.73 -20.06
CA LEU A 11 0.43 -14.34 -19.79
C LEU A 11 0.50 -13.08 -18.92
N ALA A 12 -0.31 -13.03 -17.88
CA ALA A 12 -0.44 -11.91 -16.96
C ALA A 12 -0.85 -12.42 -15.57
N ASP A 13 -0.47 -11.69 -14.53
CA ASP A 13 -0.99 -11.97 -13.19
C ASP A 13 -2.52 -11.75 -13.14
N SER A 14 -3.26 -12.60 -12.43
CA SER A 14 -4.74 -12.60 -12.51
C SER A 14 -5.38 -11.24 -12.27
N TYR A 15 -4.87 -10.45 -11.32
CA TYR A 15 -5.41 -9.12 -11.00
C TYR A 15 -5.33 -8.13 -12.18
N LYS A 16 -4.43 -8.33 -13.15
CA LYS A 16 -4.34 -7.51 -14.36
C LYS A 16 -5.60 -7.63 -15.24
N ALA A 17 -6.29 -8.76 -15.19
CA ALA A 17 -7.56 -8.95 -15.89
C ALA A 17 -8.70 -8.08 -15.34
N SER A 18 -8.65 -7.62 -14.09
CA SER A 18 -9.68 -6.72 -13.53
C SER A 18 -9.38 -5.25 -13.74
N HIS A 19 -8.13 -4.89 -14.02
CA HIS A 19 -7.64 -3.52 -14.00
C HIS A 19 -8.36 -2.59 -14.98
N ALA A 20 -8.64 -3.04 -16.20
CA ALA A 20 -9.28 -2.20 -17.21
C ALA A 20 -10.63 -1.62 -16.74
N ALA A 21 -11.35 -2.32 -15.85
CA ALA A 21 -12.62 -1.87 -15.31
C ALA A 21 -12.50 -0.85 -14.16
N VAL A 22 -11.31 -0.72 -13.55
CA VAL A 22 -11.07 0.15 -12.38
C VAL A 22 -10.05 1.26 -12.64
N PHE A 23 -9.34 1.21 -13.77
CA PHE A 23 -8.59 2.35 -14.28
C PHE A 23 -9.55 3.51 -14.58
N PRO A 24 -9.18 4.77 -14.27
CA PRO A 24 -9.97 5.91 -14.69
C PRO A 24 -9.98 6.02 -16.22
N ASP A 25 -11.09 6.50 -16.77
CA ASP A 25 -11.20 6.82 -18.19
C ASP A 25 -10.10 7.83 -18.60
N ALA A 26 -9.34 7.50 -19.65
CA ALA A 26 -8.18 8.27 -20.07
C ALA A 26 -8.04 8.30 -21.61
N GLN A 27 -7.49 9.39 -22.14
CA GLN A 27 -7.04 9.51 -23.52
C GLN A 27 -5.66 8.87 -23.71
N GLN A 28 -4.83 8.85 -22.66
CA GLN A 28 -3.50 8.25 -22.70
C GLN A 28 -3.06 7.83 -21.31
N ALA A 29 -2.37 6.70 -21.22
CA ALA A 29 -1.64 6.29 -20.03
C ALA A 29 -0.23 5.83 -20.42
N THR A 30 0.76 6.21 -19.63
CA THR A 30 2.16 5.83 -19.83
C THR A 30 2.71 5.21 -18.55
N ALA A 31 3.36 4.06 -18.70
CA ALA A 31 4.18 3.43 -17.67
C ALA A 31 5.63 3.28 -18.16
N TYR A 32 6.56 3.07 -17.25
CA TYR A 32 7.97 2.89 -17.57
C TYR A 32 8.60 1.77 -16.73
N ALA A 33 9.71 1.23 -17.21
CA ALA A 33 10.53 0.26 -16.49
C ALA A 33 11.88 0.87 -16.08
N GLU A 34 12.35 0.52 -14.88
CA GLU A 34 13.65 0.89 -14.34
C GLU A 34 14.25 -0.28 -13.54
N PHE A 35 15.57 -0.26 -13.37
CA PHE A 35 16.26 -0.98 -12.30
C PHE A 35 16.49 -0.02 -11.14
N ARG A 36 16.29 -0.48 -9.89
CA ARG A 36 16.40 0.40 -8.70
C ARG A 36 17.72 0.28 -7.97
N HIS A 37 18.45 -0.83 -8.20
CA HIS A 37 19.72 -1.11 -7.57
C HIS A 37 20.64 -1.83 -8.56
N SER A 38 21.95 -1.61 -8.45
CA SER A 38 22.95 -2.48 -9.10
C SER A 38 23.24 -3.71 -8.24
N LEU A 39 23.89 -4.72 -8.83
CA LEU A 39 24.39 -5.89 -8.10
C LEU A 39 25.42 -5.47 -7.04
N ASN A 40 26.37 -4.59 -7.40
CA ASN A 40 27.44 -4.11 -6.52
C ASN A 40 27.16 -2.68 -6.03
N ARG A 41 26.12 -2.53 -5.20
CA ARG A 41 25.52 -1.23 -4.79
C ARG A 41 26.51 -0.11 -4.43
N ASN A 42 27.66 -0.45 -3.85
CA ASN A 42 28.61 0.49 -3.27
C ASN A 42 29.93 0.64 -4.07
N GLU A 43 30.14 -0.14 -5.13
CA GLU A 43 31.41 -0.17 -5.88
C GLU A 43 31.21 0.25 -7.33
N ASP A 44 30.42 -0.52 -8.08
CA ASP A 44 30.16 -0.29 -9.50
C ASP A 44 28.65 -0.44 -9.76
N GLN A 45 28.04 0.66 -10.15
CA GLN A 45 26.61 0.82 -10.37
C GLN A 45 26.19 0.48 -11.81
N ARG A 46 27.14 0.19 -12.70
CA ARG A 46 26.85 -0.16 -14.09
C ARG A 46 26.10 -1.48 -14.16
N MET A 47 25.06 -1.48 -14.97
CA MET A 47 24.21 -2.63 -15.30
C MET A 47 24.05 -2.74 -16.80
N VAL A 48 23.77 -3.94 -17.30
CA VAL A 48 23.53 -4.19 -18.72
C VAL A 48 22.05 -4.39 -18.95
N PHE A 49 21.46 -3.62 -19.87
CA PHE A 49 20.09 -3.84 -20.34
C PHE A 49 20.08 -4.85 -21.50
N TYR A 50 19.45 -6.01 -21.32
CA TYR A 50 19.42 -7.07 -22.32
C TYR A 50 18.19 -7.99 -22.15
N GLY A 51 17.67 -8.53 -23.26
CA GLY A 51 16.64 -9.58 -23.31
C GLY A 51 15.25 -9.14 -23.78
N LEU A 52 15.01 -7.83 -23.93
CA LEU A 52 13.74 -7.29 -24.42
C LEU A 52 13.39 -7.78 -25.83
N GLN A 53 14.37 -7.94 -26.73
CA GLN A 53 14.16 -8.44 -28.09
C GLN A 53 13.45 -9.79 -28.06
N TYR A 54 13.95 -10.71 -27.23
CA TYR A 54 13.36 -12.03 -27.07
C TYR A 54 11.94 -11.93 -26.52
N ILE A 55 11.74 -11.14 -25.46
CA ILE A 55 10.42 -10.98 -24.84
C ILE A 55 9.40 -10.42 -25.83
N VAL A 56 9.78 -9.39 -26.59
CA VAL A 56 8.90 -8.79 -27.61
C VAL A 56 8.59 -9.81 -28.70
N LYS A 57 9.59 -10.46 -29.29
CA LYS A 57 9.39 -11.41 -30.41
C LYS A 57 8.60 -12.66 -30.01
N THR A 58 8.82 -13.17 -28.80
CA THR A 58 8.25 -14.45 -28.34
C THR A 58 6.87 -14.27 -27.72
N TYR A 59 6.60 -13.16 -27.03
CA TYR A 59 5.39 -13.01 -26.21
C TYR A 59 4.46 -11.86 -26.62
N ILE A 60 4.97 -10.81 -27.26
CA ILE A 60 4.20 -9.57 -27.48
C ILE A 60 3.86 -9.35 -28.95
N ALA A 61 4.83 -9.55 -29.84
CA ALA A 61 4.70 -9.41 -31.29
C ALA A 61 4.01 -10.61 -31.94
N LEU A 62 3.01 -11.17 -31.25
CA LEU A 62 2.15 -12.24 -31.72
C LEU A 62 0.75 -11.68 -31.99
N PRO A 63 0.11 -12.03 -33.12
CA PRO A 63 -1.27 -11.66 -33.36
C PRO A 63 -2.19 -12.54 -32.51
N TRP A 64 -2.99 -11.90 -31.68
CA TRP A 64 -4.03 -12.51 -30.86
C TRP A 64 -5.22 -12.87 -31.74
N THR A 65 -5.83 -14.00 -31.43
CA THR A 65 -6.98 -14.52 -32.16
C THR A 65 -8.22 -14.52 -31.28
N ARG A 66 -9.39 -14.59 -31.92
CA ARG A 66 -10.66 -14.74 -31.21
C ARG A 66 -10.68 -16.00 -30.34
N GLN A 67 -10.04 -17.08 -30.80
CA GLN A 67 -9.89 -18.31 -30.03
C GLN A 67 -9.11 -18.08 -28.73
N ASP A 68 -8.02 -17.30 -28.75
CA ASP A 68 -7.27 -16.99 -27.53
C ASP A 68 -8.14 -16.24 -26.51
N VAL A 69 -9.05 -15.37 -26.97
CA VAL A 69 -9.99 -14.64 -26.10
C VAL A 69 -11.10 -15.54 -25.57
N ASP A 70 -11.67 -16.42 -26.39
CA ASP A 70 -12.72 -17.34 -25.99
C ASP A 70 -12.20 -18.39 -24.98
N GLU A 71 -10.98 -18.90 -25.17
CA GLU A 71 -10.32 -19.80 -24.19
C GLU A 71 -10.02 -19.08 -22.87
N ALA A 72 -9.53 -17.82 -22.93
CA ALA A 72 -9.30 -17.02 -21.74
C ALA A 72 -10.59 -16.71 -20.98
N GLU A 73 -11.68 -16.39 -21.68
CA GLU A 73 -13.00 -16.19 -21.07
C GLU A 73 -13.50 -17.47 -20.40
N ALA A 74 -13.37 -18.63 -21.06
CA ALA A 74 -13.73 -19.91 -20.48
C ALA A 74 -12.94 -20.17 -19.18
N PHE A 75 -11.64 -19.86 -19.17
CA PHE A 75 -10.81 -19.91 -17.96
C PHE A 75 -11.32 -18.95 -16.88
N PHE A 76 -11.46 -17.65 -17.18
CA PHE A 76 -11.87 -16.64 -16.18
C PHE A 76 -13.29 -16.84 -15.64
N ASN A 77 -14.18 -17.48 -16.41
CA ASN A 77 -15.51 -17.89 -15.93
C ASN A 77 -15.45 -18.93 -14.80
N THR A 78 -14.38 -19.72 -14.74
CA THR A 78 -14.17 -20.76 -13.70
C THR A 78 -13.08 -20.39 -12.69
N HIS A 79 -12.20 -19.45 -13.03
CA HIS A 79 -11.20 -18.90 -12.13
C HIS A 79 -11.88 -18.11 -11.00
N ASN A 80 -11.62 -18.51 -9.76
CA ASN A 80 -12.45 -18.10 -8.64
C ASN A 80 -12.06 -16.72 -8.07
N ALA A 81 -13.01 -15.79 -8.02
CA ALA A 81 -12.98 -14.56 -7.23
C ALA A 81 -13.97 -14.70 -6.05
N GLY A 82 -13.59 -15.50 -5.05
CA GLY A 82 -14.44 -15.81 -3.89
C GLY A 82 -15.51 -16.87 -4.18
N PHE A 83 -16.73 -16.45 -4.51
CA PHE A 83 -17.83 -17.33 -4.96
C PHE A 83 -18.37 -16.91 -6.34
N THR A 84 -17.59 -16.12 -7.09
CA THR A 84 -17.97 -15.53 -8.38
C THR A 84 -16.86 -15.68 -9.41
N LYS A 85 -17.18 -15.51 -10.69
CA LYS A 85 -16.20 -15.54 -11.78
C LYS A 85 -15.22 -14.38 -11.71
N PHE A 86 -13.98 -14.59 -12.14
CA PHE A 86 -13.00 -13.52 -12.24
C PHE A 86 -13.35 -12.56 -13.40
N PRO A 87 -13.22 -11.24 -13.25
CA PRO A 87 -13.48 -10.28 -14.33
C PRO A 87 -12.44 -10.38 -15.45
N PHE A 88 -12.90 -10.25 -16.69
CA PHE A 88 -12.06 -10.21 -17.89
C PHE A 88 -12.68 -9.26 -18.93
N PRO A 89 -11.95 -8.24 -19.42
CA PRO A 89 -12.48 -7.23 -20.33
C PRO A 89 -12.50 -7.74 -21.78
N LYS A 90 -13.20 -8.84 -22.03
CA LYS A 90 -13.32 -9.51 -23.35
C LYS A 90 -13.55 -8.55 -24.50
N HIS A 91 -14.41 -7.54 -24.31
CA HIS A 91 -14.77 -6.58 -25.35
C HIS A 91 -13.57 -5.79 -25.87
N LEU A 92 -12.65 -5.33 -25.01
CA LEU A 92 -11.44 -4.60 -25.43
C LEU A 92 -10.51 -5.51 -26.24
N PHE A 93 -10.41 -6.79 -25.85
CA PHE A 93 -9.55 -7.76 -26.51
C PHE A 93 -10.07 -8.12 -27.90
N LEU A 94 -11.37 -8.39 -28.04
CA LEU A 94 -11.98 -8.59 -29.36
C LEU A 94 -11.85 -7.34 -30.24
N LYS A 95 -11.97 -6.15 -29.65
CA LYS A 95 -11.88 -4.90 -30.39
C LYS A 95 -10.50 -4.68 -31.00
N PHE A 96 -9.42 -4.78 -30.23
CA PHE A 96 -8.09 -4.59 -30.82
C PHE A 96 -7.73 -5.72 -31.81
N ILE A 97 -8.30 -6.92 -31.66
CA ILE A 97 -8.12 -7.97 -32.67
C ILE A 97 -8.66 -7.51 -34.02
N GLN A 98 -9.82 -6.87 -34.02
CA GLN A 98 -10.44 -6.32 -35.22
C GLN A 98 -9.70 -5.08 -35.74
N GLU A 99 -9.38 -4.13 -34.87
CA GLU A 99 -8.86 -2.80 -35.24
C GLU A 99 -7.34 -2.80 -35.47
N ASN A 100 -6.60 -3.65 -34.75
CA ASN A 100 -5.14 -3.67 -34.73
C ASN A 100 -4.55 -5.01 -35.21
N ARG A 101 -5.27 -5.74 -36.07
CA ARG A 101 -4.83 -7.00 -36.71
C ARG A 101 -4.35 -8.07 -35.71
N GLY A 102 -4.96 -8.11 -34.52
CA GLY A 102 -4.57 -9.03 -33.45
C GLY A 102 -3.39 -8.56 -32.59
N TYR A 103 -2.67 -7.49 -32.95
CA TYR A 103 -1.55 -7.04 -32.13
C TYR A 103 -2.04 -6.22 -30.93
N PHE A 104 -1.37 -6.38 -29.80
CA PHE A 104 -1.74 -5.67 -28.57
C PHE A 104 -1.60 -4.14 -28.77
N PRO A 105 -2.60 -3.32 -28.38
CA PRO A 105 -2.70 -1.93 -28.82
C PRO A 105 -1.90 -0.97 -27.92
N VAL A 106 -0.57 -1.12 -27.91
CA VAL A 106 0.35 -0.28 -27.14
C VAL A 106 1.55 0.12 -27.98
N ARG A 107 2.22 1.20 -27.57
CA ARG A 107 3.53 1.60 -28.07
C ARG A 107 4.58 1.35 -27.00
N ILE A 108 5.69 0.72 -27.36
CA ILE A 108 6.82 0.45 -26.48
C ILE A 108 8.07 1.13 -27.04
N GLU A 109 8.69 1.95 -26.21
CA GLU A 109 9.96 2.63 -26.47
C GLU A 109 11.01 2.08 -25.50
N ALA A 110 12.22 1.77 -25.94
CA ALA A 110 13.24 1.17 -25.10
C ALA A 110 14.66 1.57 -25.50
N LEU A 111 15.59 1.46 -24.55
CA LEU A 111 17.02 1.54 -24.86
C LEU A 111 17.41 0.34 -25.74
N ARG A 112 18.42 0.51 -26.59
CA ARG A 112 18.97 -0.62 -27.35
C ARG A 112 19.62 -1.64 -26.40
N GLU A 113 19.49 -2.92 -26.73
CA GLU A 113 20.09 -4.00 -25.94
C GLU A 113 21.63 -3.88 -25.86
N GLY A 114 22.25 -4.33 -24.77
CA GLY A 114 23.69 -4.15 -24.54
C GLY A 114 24.06 -2.75 -24.05
N SER A 115 23.09 -1.83 -23.93
CA SER A 115 23.32 -0.54 -23.29
C SER A 115 23.69 -0.71 -21.82
N VAL A 116 24.69 0.05 -21.38
CA VAL A 116 25.11 0.16 -19.98
C VAL A 116 24.31 1.28 -19.32
N VAL A 117 23.63 0.93 -18.24
CA VAL A 117 22.66 1.79 -17.54
C VAL A 117 22.97 1.87 -16.05
N TYR A 118 22.37 2.84 -15.38
CA TYR A 118 22.51 3.09 -13.94
C TYR A 118 21.15 2.96 -13.24
N PRO A 119 21.12 2.78 -11.90
CA PRO A 119 19.87 2.75 -11.16
C PRO A 119 19.00 3.98 -11.45
N HIS A 120 17.70 3.76 -11.59
CA HIS A 120 16.66 4.76 -11.91
C HIS A 120 16.63 5.31 -13.33
N VAL A 121 17.55 4.92 -14.22
CA VAL A 121 17.42 5.23 -15.66
C VAL A 121 16.18 4.47 -16.20
N PRO A 122 15.19 5.15 -16.80
CA PRO A 122 14.12 4.49 -17.55
C PRO A 122 14.73 3.71 -18.72
N VAL A 123 14.57 2.38 -18.73
CA VAL A 123 15.09 1.51 -19.80
C VAL A 123 14.03 1.22 -20.86
N MET A 124 12.76 1.44 -20.51
CA MET A 124 11.60 1.19 -21.37
C MET A 124 10.42 2.05 -20.94
N GLN A 125 9.59 2.48 -21.89
CA GLN A 125 8.30 3.13 -21.72
C GLN A 125 7.23 2.39 -22.52
N ILE A 126 6.04 2.24 -21.93
CA ILE A 126 4.86 1.68 -22.57
C ILE A 126 3.73 2.70 -22.49
N THR A 127 3.13 3.00 -23.63
CA THR A 127 2.02 3.95 -23.76
C THR A 127 0.82 3.26 -24.40
N ALA A 128 -0.35 3.48 -23.83
CA ALA A 128 -1.63 3.05 -24.38
C ALA A 128 -2.56 4.28 -24.49
N ASN A 129 -3.39 4.31 -25.53
CA ASN A 129 -4.28 5.44 -25.81
C ASN A 129 -5.75 5.02 -25.70
N ASP A 130 -6.61 6.01 -25.51
CA ASP A 130 -8.07 5.91 -25.49
C ASP A 130 -8.58 4.77 -24.59
N GLU A 131 -9.53 3.96 -25.06
CA GLU A 131 -10.11 2.86 -24.29
C GLU A 131 -9.11 1.77 -23.88
N TYR A 132 -7.93 1.73 -24.51
CA TYR A 132 -6.85 0.82 -24.15
C TYR A 132 -5.95 1.36 -23.03
N ALA A 133 -6.13 2.61 -22.59
CA ALA A 133 -5.36 3.19 -21.49
C ALA A 133 -5.41 2.33 -20.22
N GLY A 134 -6.55 1.68 -19.94
CA GLY A 134 -6.71 0.73 -18.83
C GLY A 134 -5.92 -0.58 -18.97
N LEU A 135 -5.35 -0.87 -20.14
CA LEU A 135 -4.51 -2.04 -20.43
C LEU A 135 -3.00 -1.73 -20.43
N VAL A 136 -2.58 -0.48 -20.16
CA VAL A 136 -1.17 -0.04 -20.24
C VAL A 136 -0.20 -0.91 -19.42
N THR A 137 -0.65 -1.50 -18.32
CA THR A 137 0.16 -2.40 -17.47
C THR A 137 -0.21 -3.88 -17.59
N TYR A 138 -1.00 -4.28 -18.59
CA TYR A 138 -1.38 -5.68 -18.80
C TYR A 138 -0.17 -6.55 -19.15
N LEU A 139 0.71 -6.04 -20.02
CA LEU A 139 1.95 -6.74 -20.42
C LEU A 139 3.09 -6.64 -19.40
N GLU A 140 2.90 -6.00 -18.24
CA GLU A 140 3.95 -5.82 -17.25
C GLU A 140 4.57 -7.15 -16.80
N THR A 141 3.78 -8.22 -16.63
CA THR A 141 4.27 -9.50 -16.12
C THR A 141 5.32 -10.11 -17.06
N VAL A 142 5.05 -10.14 -18.37
CA VAL A 142 6.02 -10.65 -19.37
C VAL A 142 7.16 -9.68 -19.61
N LEU A 143 6.89 -8.38 -19.69
CA LEU A 143 7.91 -7.36 -19.89
C LEU A 143 8.94 -7.32 -18.75
N LEU A 144 8.50 -7.55 -17.51
CA LEU A 144 9.39 -7.64 -16.36
C LEU A 144 10.40 -8.78 -16.47
N MET A 145 10.11 -9.87 -17.21
CA MET A 145 11.04 -11.01 -17.35
C MET A 145 12.40 -10.61 -17.93
N THR A 146 12.50 -9.44 -18.59
CA THR A 146 13.76 -8.79 -19.00
C THR A 146 14.76 -8.63 -17.85
N TRP A 147 14.29 -8.62 -16.59
CA TRP A 147 15.15 -8.56 -15.39
C TRP A 147 16.20 -9.68 -15.39
N TYR A 148 15.82 -10.89 -15.82
CA TYR A 148 16.66 -12.08 -15.72
C TYR A 148 17.91 -11.99 -16.62
N PRO A 149 17.77 -11.88 -17.96
CA PRO A 149 18.93 -11.76 -18.85
C PRO A 149 19.78 -10.52 -18.55
N SER A 150 19.16 -9.39 -18.18
CA SER A 150 19.90 -8.18 -17.76
C SER A 150 20.76 -8.43 -16.52
N THR A 151 20.25 -9.19 -15.54
CA THR A 151 21.00 -9.54 -14.32
C THR A 151 22.17 -10.47 -14.62
N VAL A 152 21.99 -11.48 -15.48
CA VAL A 152 23.06 -12.41 -15.87
C VAL A 152 24.16 -11.71 -16.67
N ALA A 153 23.80 -10.84 -17.61
CA ALA A 153 24.76 -10.05 -18.38
C ALA A 153 25.58 -9.13 -17.45
N THR A 154 24.90 -8.48 -16.50
CA THR A 154 25.55 -7.61 -15.50
C THR A 154 26.51 -8.41 -14.60
N LEU A 155 26.07 -9.56 -14.09
CA LEU A 155 26.89 -10.46 -13.28
C LEU A 155 28.16 -10.90 -14.03
N SER A 156 28.02 -11.27 -15.31
CA SER A 156 29.14 -11.66 -16.16
C SER A 156 30.13 -10.52 -16.36
N ARG A 157 29.68 -9.28 -16.59
CA ARG A 157 30.58 -8.12 -16.71
C ARG A 157 31.32 -7.76 -15.43
N HIS A 158 30.68 -7.93 -14.27
CA HIS A 158 31.35 -7.75 -12.98
C HIS A 158 32.40 -8.84 -12.75
N ALA A 159 32.15 -10.08 -13.15
CA ALA A 159 33.16 -11.14 -13.10
C ALA A 159 34.32 -10.86 -14.07
N TRP A 160 34.03 -10.41 -15.30
CA TRP A 160 35.04 -9.97 -16.27
C TRP A 160 35.96 -8.92 -15.69
N THR A 161 35.41 -7.87 -15.06
CA THR A 161 36.19 -6.76 -14.49
C THR A 161 37.19 -7.26 -13.44
N ARG A 162 36.78 -8.22 -12.60
CA ARG A 162 37.66 -8.85 -11.60
C ARG A 162 38.78 -9.69 -12.22
N ILE A 163 38.44 -10.53 -13.20
CA ILE A 163 39.43 -11.35 -13.91
C ILE A 163 40.39 -10.45 -14.70
N GLN A 164 39.88 -9.43 -15.39
CA GLN A 164 40.65 -8.47 -16.16
C GLN A 164 41.69 -7.76 -15.28
N ALA A 165 41.31 -7.31 -14.07
CA ALA A 165 42.23 -6.67 -13.14
C ALA A 165 43.38 -7.60 -12.71
N ALA A 166 43.14 -8.91 -12.59
CA ALA A 166 44.20 -9.90 -12.35
C ALA A 166 45.06 -10.13 -13.61
N TYR A 167 44.42 -10.16 -14.78
CA TYR A 167 45.09 -10.29 -16.08
C TYR A 167 46.05 -9.15 -16.39
N GLU A 168 45.65 -7.91 -16.13
CA GLU A 168 46.48 -6.72 -16.33
C GLU A 168 47.74 -6.74 -15.44
N LYS A 169 47.65 -7.38 -14.27
CA LYS A 169 48.78 -7.52 -13.34
C LYS A 169 49.74 -8.63 -13.76
N SER A 170 49.23 -9.77 -14.22
CA SER A 170 50.03 -11.00 -14.29
C SER A 170 50.15 -11.66 -15.66
N VAL A 171 49.39 -11.24 -16.68
CA VAL A 171 49.34 -11.90 -18.00
C VAL A 171 50.03 -11.02 -19.04
N ASP A 172 50.85 -11.65 -19.89
CA ASP A 172 51.56 -10.95 -20.97
C ASP A 172 50.58 -10.41 -22.03
N SER A 173 50.95 -9.33 -22.72
CA SER A 173 50.04 -8.61 -23.62
C SER A 173 49.54 -9.46 -24.79
N ASP A 174 50.38 -10.36 -25.31
CA ASP A 174 50.05 -11.28 -26.41
C ASP A 174 49.15 -12.45 -25.98
N ARG A 175 48.88 -12.58 -24.68
CA ARG A 175 48.04 -13.64 -24.08
C ARG A 175 46.71 -13.12 -23.53
N GLN A 176 46.48 -11.81 -23.56
CA GLN A 176 45.26 -11.18 -23.04
C GLN A 176 43.97 -11.69 -23.70
N TRP A 177 44.04 -12.15 -24.95
CA TRP A 177 42.89 -12.73 -25.67
C TRP A 177 42.28 -13.96 -24.96
N THR A 178 43.04 -14.64 -24.09
CA THR A 178 42.54 -15.80 -23.33
C THR A 178 41.52 -15.44 -22.26
N LEU A 179 41.39 -14.15 -21.91
CA LEU A 179 40.43 -13.63 -20.93
C LEU A 179 38.99 -14.03 -21.25
N GLU A 180 38.61 -14.05 -22.54
CA GLU A 180 37.27 -14.40 -23.01
C GLU A 180 36.82 -15.81 -22.63
N SER A 181 37.78 -16.70 -22.34
CA SER A 181 37.53 -18.09 -21.95
C SER A 181 37.56 -18.33 -20.44
N ARG A 182 37.82 -17.31 -19.61
CA ARG A 182 38.16 -17.52 -18.19
C ARG A 182 36.99 -17.79 -17.27
N LEU A 183 35.79 -17.38 -17.64
CA LEU A 183 34.57 -17.78 -16.96
C LEU A 183 33.72 -18.58 -17.93
N HIS A 184 33.45 -19.83 -17.60
CA HIS A 184 32.71 -20.78 -18.40
C HIS A 184 31.33 -21.01 -17.79
N ASP A 185 30.29 -20.89 -18.60
CA ASP A 185 28.93 -21.18 -18.16
C ASP A 185 28.69 -22.70 -18.02
N PHE A 186 28.51 -23.15 -16.78
CA PHE A 186 28.15 -24.53 -16.39
C PHE A 186 26.68 -24.64 -15.94
N GLY A 187 25.86 -23.65 -16.26
CA GLY A 187 24.58 -23.39 -15.60
C GLY A 187 23.38 -24.15 -16.13
N PHE A 188 23.45 -24.81 -17.29
CA PHE A 188 22.27 -25.44 -17.90
C PHE A 188 21.51 -26.35 -16.91
N ARG A 189 22.22 -27.29 -16.27
CA ARG A 189 21.61 -28.23 -15.31
C ARG A 189 21.01 -27.58 -14.06
N ALA A 190 21.35 -26.33 -13.77
CA ALA A 190 20.84 -25.58 -12.63
C ALA A 190 19.62 -24.71 -12.98
N CYS A 191 19.30 -24.55 -14.27
CA CYS A 191 18.14 -23.78 -14.72
C CYS A 191 16.83 -24.53 -14.43
N THR A 192 15.76 -23.79 -14.20
CA THR A 192 14.41 -24.37 -13.98
C THR A 192 13.75 -24.84 -15.28
N CYS A 193 14.16 -24.29 -16.42
CA CYS A 193 13.66 -24.68 -17.74
C CYS A 193 14.70 -24.40 -18.86
N VAL A 194 14.45 -24.95 -20.05
CA VAL A 194 15.31 -24.79 -21.23
C VAL A 194 15.36 -23.32 -21.69
N GLU A 195 14.23 -22.62 -21.66
CA GLU A 195 14.18 -21.20 -22.05
C GLU A 195 15.09 -20.33 -21.18
N GLN A 196 15.09 -20.55 -19.86
CA GLN A 196 16.00 -19.88 -18.94
C GLN A 196 17.46 -20.12 -19.30
N SER A 197 17.82 -21.37 -19.63
CA SER A 197 19.20 -21.69 -20.06
C SER A 197 19.61 -20.95 -21.34
N MET A 198 18.68 -20.78 -22.29
CA MET A 198 18.93 -20.05 -23.53
C MET A 198 19.15 -18.56 -23.25
N LEU A 199 18.27 -17.92 -22.47
CA LEU A 199 18.33 -16.48 -22.20
C LEU A 199 19.51 -16.10 -21.32
N GLY A 200 19.72 -16.85 -20.24
CA GLY A 200 20.81 -16.61 -19.30
C GLY A 200 22.17 -16.89 -19.93
N GLY A 201 22.31 -18.01 -20.64
CA GLY A 201 23.55 -18.31 -21.37
C GLY A 201 23.82 -17.29 -22.50
N ALA A 202 22.80 -16.83 -23.23
CA ALA A 202 22.98 -15.77 -24.24
C ALA A 202 23.46 -14.45 -23.62
N ALA A 203 22.96 -14.11 -22.43
CA ALA A 203 23.39 -12.93 -21.69
C ALA A 203 24.86 -13.04 -21.23
N HIS A 204 25.30 -14.23 -20.81
CA HIS A 204 26.70 -14.50 -20.48
C HIS A 204 27.61 -14.38 -21.70
N LEU A 205 27.15 -14.87 -22.86
CA LEU A 205 27.90 -14.85 -24.13
C LEU A 205 28.15 -13.44 -24.69
N LEU A 206 27.49 -12.41 -24.17
CA LEU A 206 27.84 -11.01 -24.48
C LEU A 206 29.22 -10.63 -23.93
N THR A 207 29.69 -11.33 -22.88
CA THR A 207 30.93 -11.00 -22.19
C THR A 207 32.01 -12.04 -22.44
N PHE A 208 31.70 -13.32 -22.25
CA PHE A 208 32.63 -14.44 -22.39
C PHE A 208 32.25 -15.33 -23.58
N SER A 209 33.17 -16.18 -24.03
CA SER A 209 32.90 -17.18 -25.07
C SER A 209 32.77 -18.60 -24.51
N GLY A 210 33.13 -18.84 -23.24
CA GLY A 210 33.08 -20.16 -22.63
C GLY A 210 31.67 -20.57 -22.21
N SER A 211 31.10 -21.63 -22.79
CA SER A 211 29.81 -22.17 -22.34
C SER A 211 29.63 -23.66 -22.65
N ASP A 212 29.15 -24.42 -21.67
CA ASP A 212 28.64 -25.79 -21.82
C ASP A 212 27.11 -25.83 -21.97
N THR A 213 26.45 -24.66 -21.87
CA THR A 213 25.02 -24.51 -22.10
C THR A 213 24.74 -24.49 -23.60
N LEU A 214 24.72 -25.68 -24.20
CA LEU A 214 24.53 -25.87 -25.65
C LEU A 214 23.26 -25.20 -26.20
N SER A 215 22.20 -25.11 -25.39
CA SER A 215 20.95 -24.42 -25.74
C SER A 215 21.18 -22.94 -26.05
N ALA A 216 22.00 -22.25 -25.24
CA ALA A 216 22.39 -20.86 -25.45
C ALA A 216 23.34 -20.71 -26.64
N ALA A 217 24.38 -21.54 -26.71
CA ALA A 217 25.34 -21.53 -27.81
C ALA A 217 24.63 -21.67 -29.18
N HIS A 218 23.76 -22.67 -29.31
CA HIS A 218 22.99 -22.90 -30.52
C HIS A 218 22.03 -21.73 -30.80
N TYR A 219 21.31 -21.25 -29.78
CA TYR A 219 20.37 -20.15 -29.93
C TYR A 219 21.06 -18.89 -30.45
N VAL A 220 22.12 -18.43 -29.81
CA VAL A 220 22.84 -17.22 -30.23
C VAL A 220 23.43 -17.42 -31.61
N GLN A 221 24.16 -18.51 -31.86
CA GLN A 221 24.82 -18.76 -33.13
C GLN A 221 23.82 -18.73 -34.30
N TYR A 222 22.75 -19.51 -34.24
CA TYR A 222 21.87 -19.70 -35.39
C TYR A 222 20.66 -18.77 -35.42
N ARG A 223 20.24 -18.19 -34.29
CA ARG A 223 19.06 -17.29 -34.24
C ARG A 223 19.43 -15.81 -34.13
N LEU A 224 20.56 -15.48 -33.51
CA LEU A 224 20.97 -14.09 -33.28
C LEU A 224 22.22 -13.67 -34.08
N ASN A 225 23.06 -14.62 -34.50
CA ASN A 225 24.34 -14.34 -35.14
C ASN A 225 24.57 -14.99 -36.52
N GLY A 226 23.48 -15.37 -37.21
CA GLY A 226 23.54 -15.79 -38.62
C GLY A 226 24.44 -17.01 -38.89
N GLY A 227 24.56 -17.91 -37.92
CA GLY A 227 25.39 -19.11 -37.99
C GLY A 227 26.85 -18.93 -37.57
N ARG A 228 27.31 -17.69 -37.29
CA ARG A 228 28.68 -17.43 -36.83
C ARG A 228 28.90 -17.98 -35.41
N PRO A 229 29.96 -18.77 -35.16
CA PRO A 229 30.28 -19.28 -33.83
C PRO A 229 30.47 -18.15 -32.81
N VAL A 230 29.90 -18.33 -31.63
CA VAL A 230 29.91 -17.35 -30.52
C VAL A 230 30.33 -17.96 -29.19
N ALA A 231 30.23 -19.29 -29.06
CA ALA A 231 30.57 -20.02 -27.86
C ALA A 231 31.57 -21.13 -28.18
N THR A 232 32.42 -21.44 -27.21
CA THR A 232 33.46 -22.46 -27.28
C THR A 232 33.42 -23.33 -26.03
N SER A 233 33.72 -24.62 -26.19
CA SER A 233 33.92 -25.56 -25.09
C SER A 233 35.05 -26.53 -25.44
N ILE A 234 35.47 -27.34 -24.46
CA ILE A 234 36.51 -28.35 -24.56
C ILE A 234 35.97 -29.70 -24.10
N PRO A 235 36.52 -30.84 -24.60
CA PRO A 235 36.23 -32.14 -24.02
C PRO A 235 36.56 -32.16 -22.52
N ALA A 236 35.59 -32.57 -21.70
CA ALA A 236 35.72 -32.59 -20.25
C ALA A 236 35.10 -33.87 -19.67
N THR A 237 35.67 -34.40 -18.59
CA THR A 237 35.03 -35.46 -17.81
C THR A 237 34.12 -34.90 -16.73
N GLU A 238 33.09 -35.66 -16.39
CA GLU A 238 32.38 -35.57 -15.11
C GLU A 238 32.62 -36.83 -14.28
N HIS A 239 32.16 -36.84 -13.02
CA HIS A 239 32.42 -37.94 -12.09
C HIS A 239 31.95 -39.30 -12.60
N SER A 240 30.86 -39.37 -13.38
CA SER A 240 30.37 -40.63 -13.95
C SER A 240 31.40 -41.30 -14.87
N VAL A 241 32.08 -40.49 -15.70
CA VAL A 241 33.16 -40.96 -16.57
C VAL A 241 34.36 -41.43 -15.75
N MET A 242 34.77 -40.64 -14.75
CA MET A 242 35.94 -40.97 -13.93
C MET A 242 35.73 -42.25 -13.12
N THR A 243 34.54 -42.44 -12.54
CA THR A 243 34.21 -43.57 -11.66
C THR A 243 33.87 -44.86 -12.42
N ALA A 244 33.51 -44.77 -13.71
CA ALA A 244 33.22 -45.94 -14.55
C ALA A 244 34.48 -46.75 -14.95
N HIS A 245 35.67 -46.13 -14.92
CA HIS A 245 36.92 -46.83 -15.20
C HIS A 245 37.41 -47.63 -13.98
N ARG A 246 38.17 -48.70 -14.20
CA ARG A 246 38.71 -49.54 -13.12
C ARG A 246 39.67 -48.79 -12.19
N SER A 247 40.25 -47.68 -12.65
CA SER A 247 41.02 -46.75 -11.84
C SER A 247 41.00 -45.35 -12.43
N GLU A 248 41.16 -44.34 -11.58
CA GLU A 248 41.23 -42.93 -11.98
C GLU A 248 42.39 -42.68 -12.98
N ARG A 249 43.52 -43.36 -12.80
CA ARG A 249 44.63 -43.34 -13.76
C ARG A 249 44.22 -43.81 -15.16
N GLN A 250 43.40 -44.86 -15.26
CA GLN A 250 42.92 -45.34 -16.56
C GLN A 250 41.98 -44.31 -17.21
N ALA A 251 41.12 -43.66 -16.44
CA ALA A 251 40.26 -42.59 -16.95
C ALA A 251 41.09 -41.42 -17.51
N VAL A 252 42.10 -40.94 -16.76
CA VAL A 252 42.96 -39.83 -17.21
C VAL A 252 43.78 -40.22 -18.44
N LEU A 253 44.34 -41.44 -18.48
CA LEU A 253 45.05 -41.93 -19.68
C LEU A 253 44.12 -42.00 -20.89
N ARG A 254 42.87 -42.46 -20.72
CA ARG A 254 41.88 -42.48 -21.80
C ARG A 254 41.64 -41.09 -22.36
N MET A 255 41.50 -40.08 -21.52
CA MET A 255 41.36 -38.68 -21.95
C MET A 255 42.60 -38.17 -22.70
N ILE A 256 43.82 -38.51 -22.22
CA ILE A 256 45.07 -38.17 -22.91
C ILE A 256 45.14 -38.84 -24.29
N GLU A 257 44.69 -40.09 -24.43
CA GLU A 257 44.72 -40.77 -25.73
C GLU A 257 43.82 -40.10 -26.76
N GLU A 258 42.58 -39.80 -26.36
CA GLU A 258 41.54 -39.29 -27.27
C GLU A 258 41.70 -37.78 -27.55
N TYR A 259 42.07 -36.99 -26.54
CA TYR A 259 42.05 -35.52 -26.61
C TYR A 259 43.39 -34.85 -26.26
N GLY A 260 44.44 -35.63 -25.98
CA GLY A 260 45.71 -35.12 -25.44
C GLY A 260 46.51 -34.20 -26.36
N GLU A 261 46.15 -34.08 -27.63
CA GLU A 261 46.75 -33.12 -28.58
C GLU A 261 46.11 -31.72 -28.47
N GLY A 262 44.90 -31.62 -27.92
CA GLY A 262 44.16 -30.38 -27.73
C GLY A 262 44.11 -29.90 -26.28
N VAL A 263 43.07 -29.14 -25.95
CA VAL A 263 42.75 -28.72 -24.57
C VAL A 263 41.63 -29.60 -24.06
N TYR A 264 41.77 -30.17 -22.86
CA TYR A 264 40.78 -31.05 -22.27
C TYR A 264 40.82 -30.97 -20.75
N ALA A 265 39.67 -31.19 -20.10
CA ALA A 265 39.55 -31.13 -18.65
C ALA A 265 39.26 -32.51 -18.02
N CYS A 266 39.88 -32.76 -16.87
CA CYS A 266 39.58 -33.94 -16.05
C CYS A 266 39.17 -33.49 -14.65
N VAL A 267 37.99 -33.93 -14.19
CA VAL A 267 37.65 -33.86 -12.76
C VAL A 267 38.50 -34.88 -11.99
N MET A 268 39.23 -34.44 -10.98
CA MET A 268 40.26 -35.25 -10.31
C MET A 268 40.04 -35.45 -8.81
N ASP A 269 38.87 -35.10 -8.29
CA ASP A 269 38.47 -35.26 -6.89
C ASP A 269 37.35 -36.31 -6.73
N SER A 270 37.29 -37.30 -7.62
CA SER A 270 36.24 -38.34 -7.56
C SER A 270 36.38 -39.27 -6.35
N PHE A 271 37.59 -39.35 -5.76
CA PHE A 271 37.88 -40.17 -4.59
C PHE A 271 38.68 -39.40 -3.53
N ASP A 272 39.88 -38.94 -3.90
CA ASP A 272 40.81 -38.21 -3.03
C ASP A 272 41.67 -37.30 -3.92
N TYR A 273 41.38 -36.00 -3.88
CA TYR A 273 42.05 -35.01 -4.73
C TYR A 273 43.54 -34.92 -4.44
N ALA A 274 43.95 -34.96 -3.16
CA ALA A 274 45.34 -34.87 -2.78
C ALA A 274 46.12 -36.09 -3.31
N ARG A 275 45.57 -37.30 -3.18
CA ARG A 275 46.18 -38.51 -3.73
C ARG A 275 46.21 -38.49 -5.26
N ALA A 276 45.15 -38.03 -5.93
CA ALA A 276 45.13 -37.90 -7.39
C ALA A 276 46.26 -36.97 -7.89
N LEU A 277 46.48 -35.83 -7.22
CA LEU A 277 47.58 -34.92 -7.52
C LEU A 277 48.97 -35.48 -7.17
N GLN A 278 49.08 -36.31 -6.14
CA GLN A 278 50.35 -36.87 -5.66
C GLN A 278 50.79 -38.13 -6.42
N GLU A 279 49.86 -38.97 -6.85
CA GLU A 279 50.15 -40.29 -7.42
C GLU A 279 49.69 -40.42 -8.87
N VAL A 280 48.46 -40.01 -9.19
CA VAL A 280 47.88 -40.21 -10.53
C VAL A 280 48.49 -39.24 -11.54
N LEU A 281 48.54 -37.94 -11.22
CA LEU A 281 49.05 -36.89 -12.12
C LEU A 281 50.51 -37.16 -12.54
N PRO A 282 51.46 -37.49 -11.65
CA PRO A 282 52.82 -37.87 -12.07
C PRO A 282 52.85 -39.17 -12.90
N ALA A 283 52.01 -40.16 -12.58
CA ALA A 283 51.98 -41.46 -13.26
C ALA A 283 51.50 -41.39 -14.72
N VAL A 284 50.84 -40.30 -15.12
CA VAL A 284 50.40 -40.06 -16.51
C VAL A 284 51.23 -39.00 -17.23
N ALA A 285 52.17 -38.35 -16.54
CA ALA A 285 52.88 -37.16 -17.02
C ALA A 285 53.67 -37.41 -18.30
N SER A 286 54.42 -38.52 -18.37
CA SER A 286 55.20 -38.88 -19.57
C SER A 286 54.32 -38.98 -20.82
N ARG A 287 53.15 -39.64 -20.69
CA ARG A 287 52.23 -39.81 -21.81
C ARG A 287 51.54 -38.49 -22.20
N LYS A 288 51.15 -37.68 -21.21
CA LYS A 288 50.62 -36.33 -21.45
C LYS A 288 51.63 -35.47 -22.21
N LEU A 289 52.88 -35.42 -21.75
CA LEU A 289 53.95 -34.63 -22.39
C LEU A 289 54.23 -35.11 -23.82
N GLN A 290 54.14 -36.42 -24.08
CA GLN A 290 54.28 -36.98 -25.43
C GLN A 290 53.17 -36.51 -26.39
N LYS A 291 51.94 -36.32 -25.90
CA LYS A 291 50.80 -35.83 -26.70
C LYS A 291 50.84 -34.31 -26.93
N GLY A 292 51.39 -33.55 -25.98
CA GLY A 292 51.73 -32.14 -26.16
C GLY A 292 50.62 -31.11 -25.89
N GLY A 293 49.37 -31.53 -25.71
CA GLY A 293 48.24 -30.64 -25.41
C GLY A 293 48.18 -30.13 -23.96
N ILE A 294 47.06 -29.48 -23.62
CA ILE A 294 46.83 -28.83 -22.32
C ILE A 294 45.84 -29.64 -21.48
N LEU A 295 46.31 -30.13 -20.32
CA LEU A 295 45.45 -30.77 -19.32
C LEU A 295 44.93 -29.72 -18.34
N VAL A 296 43.61 -29.58 -18.26
CA VAL A 296 42.94 -28.75 -17.25
C VAL A 296 42.52 -29.64 -16.07
N ILE A 297 43.14 -29.41 -14.92
CA ILE A 297 42.82 -30.10 -13.67
C ILE A 297 41.59 -29.42 -13.06
N ARG A 298 40.55 -30.20 -12.76
CA ARG A 298 39.32 -29.68 -12.16
C ARG A 298 39.08 -30.28 -10.77
N PRO A 299 39.27 -29.50 -9.68
CA PRO A 299 38.59 -29.76 -8.42
C PRO A 299 37.10 -29.36 -8.49
N ASP A 300 36.24 -30.09 -7.79
CA ASP A 300 34.79 -29.85 -7.71
C ASP A 300 34.25 -29.95 -6.26
N SER A 301 35.14 -29.95 -5.26
CA SER A 301 34.80 -30.04 -3.84
C SER A 301 35.91 -29.47 -2.93
N GLY A 302 35.57 -29.21 -1.66
CA GLY A 302 36.50 -28.70 -0.65
C GLY A 302 36.59 -27.18 -0.58
N ASP A 303 37.62 -26.67 0.09
CA ASP A 303 37.92 -25.23 0.10
C ASP A 303 38.44 -24.81 -1.28
N GLN A 304 37.72 -23.89 -1.93
CA GLN A 304 37.95 -23.53 -3.34
C GLN A 304 39.33 -22.90 -3.56
N VAL A 305 39.81 -22.10 -2.61
CA VAL A 305 41.11 -21.43 -2.73
C VAL A 305 42.23 -22.47 -2.59
N GLU A 306 42.17 -23.29 -1.55
CA GLU A 306 43.20 -24.30 -1.30
C GLU A 306 43.22 -25.38 -2.39
N ALA A 307 42.06 -25.83 -2.87
CA ALA A 307 41.98 -26.81 -3.95
C ALA A 307 42.65 -26.31 -5.24
N VAL A 308 42.40 -25.05 -5.62
CA VAL A 308 43.06 -24.43 -6.79
C VAL A 308 44.57 -24.36 -6.59
N LEU A 309 45.04 -23.91 -5.42
CA LEU A 309 46.47 -23.81 -5.13
C LEU A 309 47.16 -25.18 -5.13
N GLN A 310 46.50 -26.23 -4.62
CA GLN A 310 47.01 -27.60 -4.68
C GLN A 310 47.17 -28.07 -6.12
N GLY A 311 46.16 -27.84 -6.96
CA GLY A 311 46.22 -28.17 -8.40
C GLY A 311 47.37 -27.44 -9.11
N LEU A 312 47.53 -26.14 -8.87
CA LEU A 312 48.59 -25.33 -9.49
C LEU A 312 49.99 -25.79 -9.07
N ARG A 313 50.21 -26.01 -7.77
CA ARG A 313 51.49 -26.49 -7.23
C ARG A 313 51.81 -27.91 -7.72
N ALA A 314 50.80 -28.78 -7.82
CA ALA A 314 50.97 -30.12 -8.34
C ALA A 314 51.34 -30.11 -9.83
N ALA A 315 50.66 -29.29 -10.64
CA ALA A 315 50.97 -29.11 -12.05
C ALA A 315 52.38 -28.53 -12.25
N GLU A 316 52.79 -27.53 -11.47
CA GLU A 316 54.14 -26.99 -11.50
C GLU A 316 55.20 -28.05 -11.17
N ARG A 317 54.98 -28.84 -10.12
CA ARG A 317 55.90 -29.91 -9.72
C ARG A 317 56.05 -30.99 -10.81
N VAL A 318 54.97 -31.31 -11.54
CA VAL A 318 54.94 -32.42 -12.50
C VAL A 318 55.37 -31.98 -13.91
N PHE A 319 54.93 -30.81 -14.37
CA PHE A 319 55.14 -30.34 -15.74
C PHE A 319 56.12 -29.16 -15.84
N GLY A 320 56.40 -28.48 -14.73
CA GLY A 320 57.18 -27.25 -14.68
C GLY A 320 56.36 -26.01 -14.99
N SER A 321 57.00 -24.86 -14.82
CA SER A 321 56.48 -23.53 -15.13
C SER A 321 57.57 -22.67 -15.77
N ASP A 322 57.15 -21.64 -16.49
CA ASP A 322 57.99 -20.58 -17.02
C ASP A 322 57.62 -19.26 -16.34
N THR A 323 58.57 -18.35 -16.15
CA THR A 323 58.28 -17.00 -15.66
C THR A 323 58.04 -16.08 -16.86
N ASN A 324 56.87 -15.45 -16.90
CA ASN A 324 56.49 -14.54 -17.97
C ASN A 324 57.08 -13.13 -17.80
N GLN A 325 56.81 -12.22 -18.74
CA GLN A 325 57.37 -10.86 -18.71
C GLN A 325 56.85 -10.02 -17.53
N ARG A 326 55.72 -10.40 -16.95
CA ARG A 326 55.15 -9.79 -15.73
C ARG A 326 55.73 -10.34 -14.43
N GLY A 327 56.62 -11.34 -14.49
CA GLY A 327 57.27 -11.94 -13.32
C GLY A 327 56.43 -13.04 -12.64
N PHE A 328 55.39 -13.54 -13.30
CA PHE A 328 54.51 -14.59 -12.78
C PHE A 328 54.77 -15.94 -13.45
N LYS A 329 54.50 -17.01 -12.71
CA LYS A 329 54.66 -18.40 -13.17
C LYS A 329 53.50 -18.82 -14.05
N VAL A 330 53.80 -19.31 -15.24
CA VAL A 330 52.86 -19.87 -16.21
C VAL A 330 53.14 -21.37 -16.33
N LEU A 331 52.12 -22.20 -16.13
CA LEU A 331 52.25 -23.66 -16.14
C LEU A 331 52.51 -24.21 -17.55
N ARG A 332 53.38 -25.22 -17.67
CA ARG A 332 53.67 -25.87 -18.96
C ARG A 332 52.61 -26.89 -19.34
N GLY A 333 51.74 -26.51 -20.28
CA GLY A 333 50.70 -27.37 -20.82
C GLY A 333 49.69 -27.86 -19.76
N ALA A 334 49.50 -27.11 -18.68
CA ALA A 334 48.51 -27.43 -17.67
C ALA A 334 47.78 -26.16 -17.23
N SER A 335 46.56 -26.31 -16.75
CA SER A 335 45.76 -25.25 -16.14
C SER A 335 44.90 -25.87 -15.04
N VAL A 336 44.33 -25.04 -14.18
CA VAL A 336 43.31 -25.46 -13.21
C VAL A 336 41.99 -24.78 -13.55
N VAL A 337 40.86 -25.46 -13.35
CA VAL A 337 39.53 -24.84 -13.42
C VAL A 337 38.74 -25.14 -12.15
N GLN A 338 38.29 -24.10 -11.45
CA GLN A 338 37.38 -24.26 -10.31
C GLN A 338 35.94 -24.21 -10.82
N GLY A 339 35.21 -25.32 -10.70
CA GLY A 339 33.83 -25.44 -11.20
C GLY A 339 32.74 -25.40 -10.12
N ASP A 340 33.11 -25.64 -8.86
CA ASP A 340 32.17 -25.72 -7.75
C ASP A 340 32.06 -24.38 -6.99
N GLY A 341 30.82 -24.02 -6.64
CA GLY A 341 30.47 -22.90 -5.77
C GLY A 341 31.04 -21.52 -6.16
N VAL A 342 31.41 -21.30 -7.42
CA VAL A 342 31.97 -20.02 -7.88
C VAL A 342 30.94 -18.89 -7.76
N THR A 343 31.32 -17.82 -7.07
CA THR A 343 30.65 -16.51 -7.04
C THR A 343 31.63 -15.41 -7.43
N PRO A 344 31.16 -14.22 -7.83
CA PRO A 344 31.96 -12.99 -7.85
C PRO A 344 33.00 -12.83 -6.73
N GLU A 345 32.60 -13.11 -5.49
CA GLU A 345 33.43 -12.97 -4.29
C GLU A 345 34.46 -14.08 -4.20
N THR A 346 34.05 -15.35 -4.37
CA THR A 346 35.00 -16.46 -4.27
C THR A 346 36.01 -16.47 -5.43
N LEU A 347 35.58 -16.05 -6.62
CA LEU A 347 36.46 -15.81 -7.75
C LEU A 347 37.55 -14.79 -7.42
N GLN A 348 37.22 -13.68 -6.75
CA GLN A 348 38.22 -12.69 -6.34
C GLN A 348 39.22 -13.28 -5.36
N LEU A 349 38.74 -14.02 -4.34
CA LEU A 349 39.60 -14.68 -3.35
C LEU A 349 40.58 -15.67 -4.00
N ILE A 350 40.11 -16.44 -4.98
CA ILE A 350 40.97 -17.37 -5.74
C ILE A 350 42.02 -16.59 -6.53
N LEU A 351 41.62 -15.55 -7.27
CA LEU A 351 42.56 -14.74 -8.05
C LEU A 351 43.65 -14.12 -7.16
N ASP A 352 43.27 -13.54 -6.02
CA ASP A 352 44.22 -12.94 -5.09
C ASP A 352 45.21 -13.97 -4.54
N ALA A 353 44.73 -15.16 -4.19
CA ALA A 353 45.58 -16.26 -3.71
C ALA A 353 46.51 -16.80 -4.80
N VAL A 354 46.03 -16.94 -6.04
CA VAL A 354 46.83 -17.37 -7.20
C VAL A 354 47.98 -16.39 -7.45
N LEU A 355 47.68 -15.09 -7.48
CA LEU A 355 48.69 -14.03 -7.63
C LEU A 355 49.68 -14.03 -6.46
N ALA A 356 49.20 -14.15 -5.22
CA ALA A 356 50.05 -14.19 -4.03
C ALA A 356 50.98 -15.42 -4.01
N ALA A 357 50.55 -16.54 -4.59
CA ALA A 357 51.36 -17.74 -4.79
C ALA A 357 52.36 -17.63 -5.97
N GLY A 358 52.38 -16.49 -6.66
CA GLY A 358 53.28 -16.18 -7.77
C GLY A 358 52.85 -16.77 -9.11
N PHE A 359 51.63 -17.29 -9.24
CA PHE A 359 51.11 -17.82 -10.50
C PHE A 359 50.38 -16.73 -11.30
N SER A 360 50.46 -16.82 -12.63
CA SER A 360 49.70 -15.96 -13.53
C SER A 360 48.21 -16.35 -13.48
N ALA A 361 47.33 -15.35 -13.56
CA ALA A 361 45.88 -15.54 -13.68
C ALA A 361 45.47 -16.36 -14.91
N GLU A 362 46.33 -16.50 -15.93
CA GLU A 362 46.05 -17.38 -17.08
C GLU A 362 46.10 -18.88 -16.74
N CYS A 363 46.70 -19.24 -15.61
CA CYS A 363 46.80 -20.64 -15.14
C CYS A 363 45.51 -21.15 -14.50
N VAL A 364 44.53 -20.26 -14.26
CA VAL A 364 43.25 -20.61 -13.65
C VAL A 364 42.10 -20.19 -14.57
N GLY A 365 41.07 -21.04 -14.65
CA GLY A 365 39.77 -20.73 -15.20
C GLY A 365 38.68 -20.98 -14.15
N PHE A 366 37.48 -20.51 -14.43
CA PHE A 366 36.33 -20.63 -13.56
C PHE A 366 35.16 -21.22 -14.32
N GLY A 367 34.45 -22.16 -13.70
CA GLY A 367 33.16 -22.66 -14.16
C GLY A 367 32.08 -22.20 -13.20
N MET A 368 31.04 -21.54 -13.71
CA MET A 368 29.97 -21.01 -12.87
C MET A 368 28.63 -21.58 -13.30
N GLY A 369 28.04 -22.40 -12.43
CA GLY A 369 26.78 -23.09 -12.69
C GLY A 369 25.57 -22.33 -12.15
N GLY A 370 24.95 -22.85 -11.09
CA GLY A 370 23.78 -22.25 -10.47
C GLY A 370 24.00 -20.82 -9.96
N GLY A 371 25.24 -20.46 -9.58
CA GLY A 371 25.59 -19.09 -9.24
C GLY A 371 25.40 -18.09 -10.39
N LEU A 372 25.59 -18.53 -11.64
CA LEU A 372 25.48 -17.70 -12.84
C LEU A 372 24.03 -17.59 -13.31
N LEU A 373 23.36 -18.73 -13.47
CA LEU A 373 22.07 -18.80 -14.17
C LEU A 373 20.85 -18.94 -13.26
N GLN A 374 21.00 -19.24 -11.96
CA GLN A 374 19.87 -19.60 -11.09
C GLN A 374 19.78 -18.83 -9.76
N LYS A 375 20.90 -18.54 -9.09
CA LYS A 375 20.95 -17.89 -7.76
C LYS A 375 20.82 -16.36 -7.86
N ILE A 376 19.91 -15.91 -8.72
CA ILE A 376 19.53 -14.51 -8.92
C ILE A 376 18.01 -14.41 -8.93
N ASN A 377 17.48 -13.25 -8.57
CA ASN A 377 16.03 -13.00 -8.59
C ASN A 377 15.76 -11.56 -9.06
N ARG A 378 14.49 -11.24 -9.33
CA ARG A 378 14.09 -9.90 -9.78
C ARG A 378 14.56 -8.79 -8.84
N ASP A 379 14.62 -9.07 -7.53
CA ASP A 379 15.06 -8.12 -6.51
C ASP A 379 16.57 -7.89 -6.48
N SER A 380 17.39 -8.76 -7.10
CA SER A 380 18.85 -8.59 -7.23
C SER A 380 19.22 -7.22 -7.80
N MET A 381 18.50 -6.75 -8.83
CA MET A 381 18.59 -5.36 -9.35
C MET A 381 17.27 -4.57 -9.21
N SER A 382 16.24 -5.22 -8.64
CA SER A 382 14.94 -4.61 -8.31
C SER A 382 14.22 -3.98 -9.51
N MET A 383 14.23 -4.66 -10.67
CA MET A 383 13.54 -4.17 -11.88
C MET A 383 12.03 -4.02 -11.63
N ALA A 384 11.44 -2.91 -12.04
CA ALA A 384 10.03 -2.59 -11.78
C ALA A 384 9.41 -1.82 -12.94
N ILE A 385 8.12 -2.09 -13.24
CA ILE A 385 7.30 -1.27 -14.15
C ILE A 385 6.32 -0.44 -13.33
N LYS A 386 6.16 0.84 -13.63
CA LYS A 386 5.31 1.76 -12.87
C LYS A 386 4.56 2.70 -13.81
N LEU A 387 3.26 2.88 -13.58
CA LEU A 387 2.51 3.96 -14.20
C LEU A 387 3.13 5.29 -13.77
N SER A 388 3.38 6.18 -14.73
CA SER A 388 4.06 7.45 -14.50
C SER A 388 3.28 8.66 -15.01
N SER A 389 2.40 8.49 -16.01
CA SER A 389 1.56 9.59 -16.51
C SER A 389 0.20 9.07 -16.98
N ILE A 390 -0.83 9.91 -16.83
CA ILE A 390 -2.16 9.69 -17.36
C ILE A 390 -2.73 11.01 -17.87
N THR A 391 -3.39 11.00 -19.01
CA THR A 391 -4.23 12.11 -19.50
C THR A 391 -5.67 11.64 -19.45
N TYR A 392 -6.49 12.25 -18.61
CA TYR A 392 -7.89 11.87 -18.40
C TYR A 392 -8.73 12.12 -19.66
N LYS A 393 -9.93 11.53 -19.70
CA LYS A 393 -10.86 11.66 -20.85
C LYS A 393 -11.20 13.11 -21.22
N ASP A 394 -11.24 13.99 -20.22
CA ASP A 394 -11.48 15.43 -20.36
C ASP A 394 -10.26 16.22 -20.87
N GLY A 395 -9.13 15.55 -21.10
CA GLY A 395 -7.87 16.13 -21.56
C GLY A 395 -6.95 16.62 -20.45
N LEU A 396 -7.32 16.47 -19.16
CA LEU A 396 -6.48 16.91 -18.05
C LEU A 396 -5.26 15.96 -17.89
N PRO A 397 -4.01 16.44 -18.03
CA PRO A 397 -2.83 15.62 -17.79
C PRO A 397 -2.53 15.51 -16.29
N ARG A 398 -2.01 14.35 -15.89
CA ARG A 398 -1.54 14.10 -14.53
C ARG A 398 -0.33 13.18 -14.54
N ASP A 399 0.76 13.70 -13.99
CA ASP A 399 1.92 12.89 -13.65
C ASP A 399 1.64 12.14 -12.34
N VAL A 400 1.91 10.83 -12.33
CA VAL A 400 1.63 9.93 -11.21
C VAL A 400 2.90 9.23 -10.76
N MET A 401 3.01 9.02 -9.45
CA MET A 401 4.09 8.23 -8.87
C MET A 401 3.61 7.50 -7.62
N LYS A 402 4.32 6.44 -7.25
CA LYS A 402 4.18 5.77 -5.96
C LYS A 402 5.24 6.31 -5.01
N PHE A 403 4.81 6.72 -3.82
CA PHE A 403 5.69 7.11 -2.73
C PHE A 403 5.23 6.46 -1.41
N PRO A 404 5.85 5.34 -1.00
CA PRO A 404 5.49 4.68 0.26
C PRO A 404 6.18 5.36 1.45
N LYS A 405 5.41 5.80 2.47
CA LYS A 405 5.95 6.42 3.70
C LYS A 405 7.00 5.58 4.41
N GLN A 406 6.90 4.25 4.34
CA GLN A 406 7.90 3.31 4.81
C GLN A 406 8.68 2.75 3.60
N GLY A 407 9.82 3.39 3.27
CA GLY A 407 10.74 2.91 2.23
C GLY A 407 10.94 3.87 1.05
N SER A 408 11.64 4.98 1.29
CA SER A 408 11.95 6.01 0.28
C SER A 408 12.66 5.48 -0.98
N SER A 409 13.40 4.37 -0.88
CA SER A 409 14.05 3.70 -2.02
C SER A 409 13.08 3.09 -3.04
N LYS A 410 11.78 3.02 -2.73
CA LYS A 410 10.74 2.48 -3.63
C LYS A 410 9.96 3.56 -4.39
N THR A 411 10.34 4.83 -4.24
CA THR A 411 9.75 5.97 -4.94
C THR A 411 9.91 5.82 -6.46
N SER A 412 8.84 6.02 -7.22
CA SER A 412 8.89 6.02 -8.69
C SER A 412 8.98 7.44 -9.26
N LEU A 413 9.34 7.54 -10.54
CA LEU A 413 9.40 8.79 -11.28
C LEU A 413 8.00 9.17 -11.82
N PRO A 414 7.61 10.46 -11.74
CA PRO A 414 6.37 10.95 -12.33
C PRO A 414 6.61 11.56 -13.72
N GLY A 415 5.68 11.32 -14.64
CA GLY A 415 5.63 11.91 -15.98
C GLY A 415 6.02 10.96 -17.10
N ARG A 416 6.27 11.54 -18.28
CA ARG A 416 6.87 10.85 -19.42
C ARG A 416 8.33 11.27 -19.53
N PHE A 417 9.17 10.36 -20.02
CA PHE A 417 10.61 10.57 -20.04
C PHE A 417 11.18 10.49 -21.45
N SER A 418 12.31 11.14 -21.61
CA SER A 418 13.29 10.87 -22.65
C SER A 418 14.63 10.60 -21.98
N VAL A 419 15.51 9.82 -22.62
CA VAL A 419 16.81 9.46 -22.05
C VAL A 419 17.88 9.90 -23.02
N HIS A 420 18.90 10.63 -22.56
CA HIS A 420 19.91 11.23 -23.43
C HIS A 420 21.31 10.86 -22.91
N ALA A 421 22.26 10.71 -23.83
CA ALA A 421 23.66 10.58 -23.45
C ALA A 421 24.17 11.92 -22.91
N ASP A 422 24.67 11.93 -21.68
CA ASP A 422 25.21 13.14 -21.04
C ASP A 422 26.73 13.26 -21.27
N PRO A 423 27.20 14.25 -22.06
CA PRO A 423 28.63 14.45 -22.31
C PRO A 423 29.45 14.70 -21.04
N ALA A 424 28.84 15.26 -19.99
CA ALA A 424 29.53 15.50 -18.72
C ALA A 424 29.85 14.21 -17.95
N GLN A 425 29.18 13.10 -18.31
CA GLN A 425 29.33 11.78 -17.69
C GLN A 425 29.82 10.74 -18.70
N ASN A 426 30.71 11.15 -19.62
CA ASN A 426 31.23 10.32 -20.71
C ASN A 426 30.15 9.67 -21.59
N GLY A 427 28.98 10.31 -21.70
CA GLY A 427 27.82 9.81 -22.45
C GLY A 427 26.95 8.82 -21.67
N ALA A 428 26.99 8.82 -20.34
CA ALA A 428 26.07 8.03 -19.51
C ALA A 428 24.61 8.42 -19.79
N PRO A 429 23.66 7.46 -19.78
CA PRO A 429 22.25 7.77 -20.02
C PRO A 429 21.64 8.52 -18.83
N VAL A 430 21.03 9.67 -19.10
CA VAL A 430 20.33 10.53 -18.14
C VAL A 430 18.90 10.76 -18.57
N ALA A 431 17.96 10.62 -17.64
CA ALA A 431 16.54 10.83 -17.86
C ALA A 431 16.13 12.29 -17.69
N TYR A 432 15.31 12.75 -18.63
CA TYR A 432 14.69 14.07 -18.65
C TYR A 432 13.18 13.91 -18.70
N ARG A 433 12.47 14.90 -18.14
CA ARG A 433 11.04 15.04 -18.32
C ARG A 433 10.78 15.51 -19.75
N CYS A 434 9.80 14.94 -20.43
CA CYS A 434 9.38 15.45 -21.74
C CYS A 434 9.02 16.95 -21.68
N GLY A 435 9.49 17.72 -22.65
CA GLY A 435 9.44 19.18 -22.72
C GLY A 435 10.63 19.90 -22.07
N HIS A 436 11.52 19.20 -21.37
CA HIS A 436 12.68 19.75 -20.66
C HIS A 436 14.00 19.05 -21.05
N GLU A 437 13.99 18.27 -22.12
CA GLU A 437 15.12 17.54 -22.67
C GLU A 437 16.12 18.41 -23.44
N PRO A 438 17.40 17.98 -23.54
CA PRO A 438 18.34 18.57 -24.47
C PRO A 438 17.92 18.31 -25.93
N SER A 439 18.48 19.08 -26.86
CA SER A 439 18.18 18.97 -28.30
C SER A 439 18.72 17.70 -28.98
N THR A 440 19.48 16.87 -28.26
CA THR A 440 19.97 15.59 -28.76
C THR A 440 18.82 14.58 -28.87
N PRO A 441 18.85 13.60 -29.79
CA PRO A 441 17.83 12.56 -29.84
C PRO A 441 17.78 11.74 -28.54
N SER A 442 16.58 11.32 -28.16
CA SER A 442 16.40 10.33 -27.10
C SER A 442 17.00 8.98 -27.51
N LEU A 443 17.60 8.29 -26.55
CA LEU A 443 18.10 6.93 -26.64
C LEU A 443 16.99 5.88 -26.55
N LEU A 444 15.78 6.27 -26.10
CA LEU A 444 14.60 5.41 -26.16
C LEU A 444 14.06 5.39 -27.59
N GLU A 445 14.09 4.22 -28.23
CA GLU A 445 13.62 3.99 -29.60
C GLU A 445 12.35 3.13 -29.60
N VAL A 446 11.48 3.34 -30.58
CA VAL A 446 10.23 2.58 -30.72
C VAL A 446 10.54 1.15 -31.16
N VAL A 447 10.29 0.17 -30.30
CA VAL A 447 10.53 -1.26 -30.56
C VAL A 447 9.25 -2.04 -30.88
N TYR A 448 8.09 -1.45 -30.58
CA TYR A 448 6.77 -2.00 -30.86
C TYR A 448 5.76 -0.86 -30.93
N ASP A 449 4.91 -0.82 -31.96
CA ASP A 449 3.88 0.22 -32.10
C ASP A 449 2.60 -0.39 -32.68
N GLY A 450 1.74 -0.90 -31.79
CA GLY A 450 0.56 -1.68 -32.19
C GLY A 450 0.92 -2.91 -33.04
N GLY A 451 2.16 -3.37 -33.01
CA GLY A 451 2.70 -4.37 -33.92
C GLY A 451 4.23 -4.35 -33.98
N PRO A 452 4.85 -5.38 -34.58
CA PRO A 452 6.30 -5.45 -34.72
C PRO A 452 6.84 -4.29 -35.57
N VAL A 453 7.95 -3.70 -35.14
CA VAL A 453 8.71 -2.72 -35.92
C VAL A 453 9.87 -3.43 -36.62
N GLU A 454 9.97 -3.27 -37.94
CA GLU A 454 11.04 -3.88 -38.74
C GLU A 454 12.39 -3.18 -38.52
N GLY A 455 13.49 -3.94 -38.55
CA GLY A 455 14.84 -3.38 -38.51
C GLY A 455 15.29 -2.75 -37.18
N VAL A 456 14.48 -2.81 -36.13
CA VAL A 456 14.79 -2.16 -34.84
C VAL A 456 15.82 -2.91 -33.99
N TRP A 457 16.00 -4.21 -34.23
CA TRP A 457 16.89 -5.03 -33.41
C TRP A 457 18.25 -5.22 -34.05
N ASP A 458 19.31 -4.95 -33.28
CA ASP A 458 20.68 -5.20 -33.72
C ASP A 458 21.03 -6.69 -33.70
N SER A 459 22.11 -7.05 -34.41
CA SER A 459 22.73 -8.38 -34.32
C SER A 459 23.44 -8.60 -32.98
N PHE A 460 23.68 -9.87 -32.62
CA PHE A 460 24.38 -10.19 -31.38
C PHE A 460 25.77 -9.54 -31.28
N ASP A 461 26.52 -9.53 -32.38
CA ASP A 461 27.85 -8.89 -32.44
C ASP A 461 27.77 -7.38 -32.16
N GLN A 462 26.79 -6.68 -32.73
CA GLN A 462 26.57 -5.24 -32.48
C GLN A 462 26.17 -4.96 -31.02
N VAL A 463 25.38 -5.84 -30.41
CA VAL A 463 25.03 -5.75 -28.98
C VAL A 463 26.29 -5.94 -28.11
N ARG A 464 27.15 -6.90 -28.46
CA ARG A 464 28.44 -7.16 -27.78
C ARG A 464 29.42 -6.00 -27.94
N GLU A 465 29.55 -5.45 -29.14
CA GLU A 465 30.38 -4.26 -29.41
C GLU A 465 29.92 -3.05 -28.60
N ARG A 466 28.61 -2.79 -28.58
CA ARG A 466 28.02 -1.71 -27.77
C ARG A 466 28.33 -1.88 -26.29
N LEU A 467 28.14 -3.09 -25.76
CA LEU A 467 28.43 -3.38 -24.36
C LEU A 467 29.91 -3.11 -24.03
N ASN A 468 30.82 -3.60 -24.88
CA ASN A 468 32.25 -3.41 -24.67
C ASN A 468 32.66 -1.93 -24.74
N ASP A 469 32.20 -1.19 -25.76
CA ASP A 469 32.44 0.25 -25.90
C ASP A 469 31.95 1.00 -24.65
N GLN A 470 30.67 0.85 -24.31
CA GLN A 470 30.06 1.61 -23.23
C GLN A 470 30.66 1.25 -21.87
N TRP A 471 30.92 -0.03 -21.59
CA TRP A 471 31.54 -0.44 -20.33
C TRP A 471 32.99 0.06 -20.20
N SER A 472 33.70 0.25 -21.30
CA SER A 472 35.08 0.76 -21.26
C SER A 472 35.15 2.27 -20.97
N ARG A 473 34.20 3.06 -21.47
CA ARG A 473 34.22 4.53 -21.36
C ARG A 473 33.39 5.11 -20.22
N LEU A 474 32.30 4.43 -19.84
CA LEU A 474 31.35 4.95 -18.85
C LEU A 474 31.87 4.75 -17.42
N PRO A 475 31.68 5.75 -16.54
CA PRO A 475 32.19 5.69 -15.17
C PRO A 475 31.49 4.61 -14.33
N PRO A 476 32.13 4.04 -13.29
CA PRO A 476 31.49 3.06 -12.40
C PRO A 476 30.22 3.56 -11.70
N ALA A 477 30.05 4.87 -11.55
CA ALA A 477 28.83 5.49 -11.03
C ALA A 477 28.49 6.76 -11.81
N ALA A 478 27.20 7.02 -11.99
CA ALA A 478 26.68 8.19 -12.70
C ALA A 478 25.31 8.58 -12.14
N HIS A 479 24.93 9.85 -12.27
CA HIS A 479 23.60 10.35 -11.95
C HIS A 479 22.65 10.02 -13.10
N ALA A 480 21.57 9.30 -12.78
CA ALA A 480 20.60 8.83 -13.76
C ALA A 480 19.53 9.87 -14.15
N LEU A 481 19.34 10.93 -13.36
CA LEU A 481 18.22 11.85 -13.47
C LEU A 481 18.72 13.29 -13.59
N SER A 482 18.12 14.05 -14.50
CA SER A 482 18.34 15.50 -14.59
C SER A 482 17.86 16.23 -13.33
N SER A 483 18.44 17.40 -13.07
CA SER A 483 18.05 18.26 -11.94
C SER A 483 16.59 18.70 -12.02
N ASP A 484 16.09 18.98 -13.23
CA ASP A 484 14.69 19.30 -13.50
C ASP A 484 13.76 18.15 -13.13
N LEU A 485 14.07 16.92 -13.56
CA LEU A 485 13.26 15.74 -13.24
C LEU A 485 13.25 15.44 -11.73
N LEU A 486 14.38 15.64 -11.04
CA LEU A 486 14.46 15.51 -9.58
C LEU A 486 13.60 16.55 -8.86
N GLN A 487 13.64 17.82 -9.30
CA GLN A 487 12.76 18.86 -8.78
C GLN A 487 11.29 18.54 -9.05
N HIS A 488 10.96 18.07 -10.25
CA HIS A 488 9.60 17.68 -10.61
C HIS A 488 9.10 16.50 -9.77
N GLN A 489 9.94 15.49 -9.53
CA GLN A 489 9.60 14.38 -8.64
C GLN A 489 9.24 14.88 -7.23
N LYS A 490 10.05 15.79 -6.68
CA LYS A 490 9.77 16.42 -5.39
C LYS A 490 8.47 17.25 -5.42
N HIS A 491 8.24 18.00 -6.48
CA HIS A 491 7.01 18.79 -6.64
C HIS A 491 5.75 17.91 -6.69
N VAL A 492 5.77 16.83 -7.48
CA VAL A 492 4.65 15.88 -7.56
C VAL A 492 4.47 15.14 -6.23
N HIS A 493 5.56 14.81 -5.53
CA HIS A 493 5.49 14.29 -4.17
C HIS A 493 4.73 15.24 -3.23
N ASP A 494 5.10 16.52 -3.21
CA ASP A 494 4.50 17.52 -2.32
C ASP A 494 3.01 17.72 -2.66
N ILE A 495 2.66 17.72 -3.96
CA ILE A 495 1.26 17.74 -4.42
C ILE A 495 0.52 16.46 -3.99
N GLN A 496 1.13 15.28 -4.11
CA GLN A 496 0.49 14.03 -3.72
C GLN A 496 0.28 13.93 -2.21
N GLU A 497 1.24 14.39 -1.40
CA GLU A 497 1.06 14.51 0.05
C GLU A 497 -0.07 15.50 0.40
N ALA A 498 -0.16 16.62 -0.32
CA ALA A 498 -1.28 17.55 -0.21
C ALA A 498 -2.61 16.97 -0.75
N ARG A 499 -2.59 16.06 -1.72
CA ARG A 499 -3.79 15.46 -2.33
C ARG A 499 -4.34 14.26 -1.59
N VAL A 500 -3.55 13.59 -0.76
CA VAL A 500 -4.10 12.71 0.31
C VAL A 500 -4.99 13.52 1.28
N THR A 501 -4.94 14.86 1.19
CA THR A 501 -5.82 15.80 1.88
C THR A 501 -6.81 16.57 0.97
N ASP A 502 -6.87 16.31 -0.35
CA ASP A 502 -7.72 17.03 -1.34
C ASP A 502 -9.01 16.27 -1.73
N GLY A 503 -9.89 16.07 -0.77
CA GLY A 503 -11.20 16.66 -0.98
C GLY A 503 -11.13 17.97 -0.24
N ALA A 504 -11.16 19.11 -0.93
CA ALA A 504 -11.03 20.41 -0.30
C ALA A 504 -12.12 20.56 0.76
N LEU A 505 -11.80 20.30 2.03
CA LEU A 505 -12.78 20.31 3.13
C LEU A 505 -13.33 21.70 3.41
N ASN A 506 -12.80 22.68 2.70
CA ASN A 506 -13.19 24.06 2.62
C ASN A 506 -13.91 24.42 1.31
N ASP A 507 -14.45 23.45 0.56
CA ASP A 507 -15.32 23.70 -0.58
C ASP A 507 -16.75 24.06 -0.12
N GLY A 508 -17.27 25.17 -0.66
CA GLY A 508 -18.64 25.64 -0.45
C GLY A 508 -19.72 24.66 -0.89
N SER A 509 -19.43 23.80 -1.87
CA SER A 509 -20.37 22.78 -2.37
C SER A 509 -20.71 21.70 -1.34
N LEU A 510 -19.89 21.56 -0.28
CA LEU A 510 -20.09 20.57 0.77
C LEU A 510 -21.24 20.93 1.70
N PHE A 511 -21.61 22.22 1.80
CA PHE A 511 -22.58 22.72 2.78
C PHE A 511 -24.03 22.68 2.27
N GLU A 512 -24.94 22.40 3.19
CA GLU A 512 -26.38 22.56 3.04
C GLU A 512 -26.82 23.95 3.49
N HIS A 513 -27.88 24.45 2.84
CA HIS A 513 -28.53 25.68 3.28
C HIS A 513 -29.17 25.49 4.67
N ILE A 514 -29.00 26.48 5.54
CA ILE A 514 -29.56 26.48 6.89
C ILE A 514 -30.73 27.47 6.94
N PRO A 515 -31.93 27.07 7.37
CA PRO A 515 -33.01 28.00 7.64
C PRO A 515 -32.60 29.03 8.69
N LEU A 516 -32.61 30.32 8.31
CA LEU A 516 -32.27 31.43 9.21
C LEU A 516 -33.39 31.76 10.20
N GLU A 517 -34.61 31.33 9.88
CA GLU A 517 -35.79 31.53 10.72
C GLU A 517 -35.73 30.60 11.95
N ASP A 518 -36.01 31.17 13.12
CA ASP A 518 -36.18 30.43 14.35
C ASP A 518 -37.66 30.03 14.52
N PRO A 519 -38.00 28.71 14.53
CA PRO A 519 -39.36 28.24 14.73
C PRO A 519 -40.03 28.80 15.98
N LEU A 520 -39.25 29.11 17.02
CA LEU A 520 -39.77 29.71 18.23
C LEU A 520 -40.17 31.17 18.01
N ASP A 521 -39.38 31.93 17.24
CA ASP A 521 -39.70 33.32 16.89
C ASP A 521 -40.93 33.42 15.98
N GLN A 522 -41.15 32.45 15.09
CA GLN A 522 -42.35 32.38 14.25
C GLN A 522 -43.64 32.22 15.07
N LEU A 523 -43.56 31.61 16.25
CA LEU A 523 -44.70 31.38 17.13
C LEU A 523 -44.97 32.57 18.09
N LEU A 524 -44.03 33.52 18.23
CA LEU A 524 -44.18 34.68 19.11
C LEU A 524 -44.98 35.80 18.43
N SER A 525 -45.82 36.49 19.21
CA SER A 525 -46.74 37.51 18.72
C SER A 525 -46.11 38.91 18.58
N GLY A 526 -44.84 39.00 18.17
CA GLY A 526 -44.15 40.26 17.82
C GLY A 526 -43.92 41.30 18.94
N SER A 527 -44.69 41.32 20.03
CA SER A 527 -44.57 42.25 21.16
C SER A 527 -43.66 41.74 22.29
N GLU A 528 -43.09 40.55 22.15
CA GLU A 528 -42.39 39.81 23.20
C GLU A 528 -40.88 39.86 22.97
N THR A 529 -40.13 40.35 23.97
CA THR A 529 -38.68 40.56 23.85
C THR A 529 -37.91 39.28 24.16
N ARG A 530 -37.72 38.42 23.15
CA ARG A 530 -36.68 37.39 23.21
C ARG A 530 -35.30 38.04 23.01
N PRO A 531 -34.29 37.74 23.84
CA PRO A 531 -32.93 38.21 23.58
C PRO A 531 -32.53 37.80 22.16
N ARG A 532 -32.22 38.77 21.29
CA ARG A 532 -31.82 38.45 19.92
C ARG A 532 -30.54 37.62 19.98
N ARG A 533 -30.65 36.35 19.61
CA ARG A 533 -29.51 35.48 19.29
C ARG A 533 -28.98 35.90 17.93
N GLN A 534 -28.53 37.16 17.82
CA GLN A 534 -28.21 37.79 16.54
C GLN A 534 -27.19 36.94 15.80
N VAL A 535 -27.63 36.36 14.69
CA VAL A 535 -26.75 35.84 13.68
C VAL A 535 -25.93 37.04 13.16
N PRO A 536 -24.59 37.00 13.21
CA PRO A 536 -23.77 38.11 12.71
C PRO A 536 -24.20 38.50 11.30
N SER A 537 -24.36 39.80 11.03
CA SER A 537 -24.70 40.30 9.69
C SER A 537 -23.53 40.22 8.71
N ASP A 538 -22.31 40.03 9.23
CA ASP A 538 -21.09 39.89 8.45
C ASP A 538 -20.35 38.58 8.79
N PHE A 539 -20.19 37.74 7.79
CA PHE A 539 -19.39 36.51 7.85
C PHE A 539 -18.09 36.65 7.06
N SER A 540 -17.58 37.86 6.84
CA SER A 540 -16.35 38.15 6.07
C SER A 540 -15.06 37.71 6.77
N THR A 541 -15.05 37.52 8.09
CA THR A 541 -13.86 37.13 8.87
C THR A 541 -13.90 35.67 9.33
N ALA A 542 -12.75 35.09 9.66
CA ALA A 542 -12.66 33.78 10.31
C ALA A 542 -12.93 33.93 11.83
N TYR A 543 -13.58 32.95 12.44
CA TYR A 543 -13.99 32.98 13.85
C TYR A 543 -13.01 32.18 14.73
N SER A 544 -12.73 32.67 15.95
CA SER A 544 -11.87 31.96 16.91
C SER A 544 -12.61 30.80 17.60
N TYR A 545 -11.87 29.79 18.08
CA TYR A 545 -12.48 28.70 18.84
C TYR A 545 -13.18 29.17 20.12
N ASP A 546 -12.70 30.23 20.76
CA ASP A 546 -13.33 30.80 21.95
C ASP A 546 -14.73 31.34 21.63
N LEU A 547 -14.89 32.03 20.50
CA LEU A 547 -16.18 32.54 20.05
C LEU A 547 -17.12 31.41 19.61
N LEU A 548 -16.61 30.37 18.93
CA LEU A 548 -17.40 29.17 18.61
C LEU A 548 -17.88 28.46 19.89
N ASN A 549 -17.04 28.37 20.92
CA ASN A 549 -17.43 27.80 22.21
C ASN A 549 -18.45 28.68 22.96
N GLN A 550 -18.36 30.01 22.85
CA GLN A 550 -19.39 30.92 23.39
C GLN A 550 -20.75 30.68 22.75
N TYR A 551 -20.81 30.41 21.44
CA TYR A 551 -22.07 30.04 20.79
C TYR A 551 -22.64 28.71 21.31
N ILE A 552 -21.80 27.73 21.63
CA ILE A 552 -22.25 26.49 22.29
C ILE A 552 -22.82 26.81 23.67
N SER A 553 -22.08 27.55 24.51
CA SER A 553 -22.52 27.89 25.87
C SER A 553 -23.81 28.71 25.87
N GLY A 554 -24.01 29.54 24.85
CA GLY A 554 -25.23 30.32 24.67
C GLY A 554 -26.38 29.56 23.98
N ALA A 555 -26.20 28.30 23.57
CA ALA A 555 -27.14 27.53 22.73
C ALA A 555 -27.57 28.28 21.45
N GLN A 556 -26.62 28.97 20.80
CA GLN A 556 -26.80 29.74 19.56
C GLN A 556 -26.32 28.90 18.36
N TRP A 557 -27.09 27.87 18.02
CA TRP A 557 -26.68 26.84 17.08
C TRP A 557 -26.66 27.33 15.63
N ARG A 558 -27.55 28.24 15.21
CA ARG A 558 -27.48 28.85 13.85
C ARG A 558 -26.22 29.67 13.68
N SER A 559 -25.87 30.49 14.68
CA SER A 559 -24.63 31.27 14.67
C SER A 559 -23.40 30.38 14.63
N LEU A 560 -23.37 29.32 15.43
CA LEU A 560 -22.29 28.32 15.40
C LEU A 560 -22.16 27.66 14.01
N ALA A 561 -23.28 27.30 13.42
CA ALA A 561 -23.35 26.62 12.14
C ALA A 561 -22.82 27.48 10.98
N LEU A 562 -23.18 28.77 10.94
CA LEU A 562 -22.71 29.72 9.92
C LEU A 562 -21.29 30.19 10.17
N ALA A 563 -20.91 30.42 11.43
CA ALA A 563 -19.55 30.80 11.79
C ALA A 563 -18.55 29.66 11.50
N SER A 564 -18.93 28.41 11.77
CA SER A 564 -18.09 27.25 11.45
C SER A 564 -17.94 27.05 9.94
N SER A 565 -19.01 27.12 9.13
CA SER A 565 -18.89 27.02 7.66
C SER A 565 -18.04 28.15 7.07
N SER A 566 -18.26 29.39 7.51
CA SER A 566 -17.46 30.55 7.07
C SER A 566 -15.97 30.41 7.46
N THR A 567 -15.69 29.87 8.64
CA THR A 567 -14.31 29.64 9.09
C THR A 567 -13.66 28.48 8.33
N ILE A 568 -14.43 27.42 8.02
CA ILE A 568 -13.97 26.31 7.19
C ILE A 568 -13.55 26.81 5.80
N LEU A 569 -14.40 27.57 5.10
CA LEU A 569 -14.11 28.14 3.78
C LEU A 569 -12.81 28.95 3.72
N LYS A 570 -12.44 29.60 4.82
CA LYS A 570 -11.23 30.43 4.93
C LYS A 570 -10.02 29.71 5.49
N THR A 571 -10.20 28.50 6.03
CA THR A 571 -9.10 27.71 6.57
C THR A 571 -8.35 27.05 5.41
N PRO A 572 -7.03 27.18 5.31
CA PRO A 572 -6.26 26.56 4.23
C PRO A 572 -6.42 25.03 4.21
N ALA A 573 -6.52 24.44 3.01
CA ALA A 573 -6.77 23.00 2.81
C ALA A 573 -5.74 22.09 3.52
N HIS A 574 -4.48 22.54 3.64
CA HIS A 574 -3.43 21.79 4.33
C HIS A 574 -3.61 21.71 5.86
N GLN A 575 -4.50 22.50 6.48
CA GLN A 575 -4.75 22.50 7.92
C GLN A 575 -5.84 21.49 8.33
N LEU A 576 -5.63 20.22 7.97
CA LEU A 576 -6.62 19.15 8.13
C LEU A 576 -7.18 19.03 9.56
N SER A 577 -6.33 19.08 10.58
CA SER A 577 -6.80 18.95 11.97
C SER A 577 -7.72 20.11 12.40
N ALA A 578 -7.46 21.33 11.92
CA ALA A 578 -8.31 22.48 12.18
C ALA A 578 -9.63 22.37 11.42
N LEU A 579 -9.57 22.00 10.13
CA LEU A 579 -10.76 21.76 9.30
C LEU A 579 -11.68 20.71 9.92
N LEU A 580 -11.16 19.57 10.34
CA LEU A 580 -11.97 18.51 10.94
C LEU A 580 -12.57 18.89 12.30
N LYS A 581 -11.85 19.71 13.07
CA LYS A 581 -12.39 20.28 14.32
C LYS A 581 -13.55 21.25 14.02
N LEU A 582 -13.41 22.10 13.00
CA LEU A 582 -14.49 22.98 12.55
C LEU A 582 -15.69 22.21 12.00
N TRP A 583 -15.47 21.12 11.25
CA TRP A 583 -16.53 20.20 10.82
C TRP A 583 -17.25 19.57 12.02
N THR A 584 -16.55 19.31 13.13
CA THR A 584 -17.18 18.88 14.38
C THR A 584 -18.17 19.92 14.91
N TYR A 585 -17.80 21.20 14.93
CA TYR A 585 -18.71 22.29 15.31
C TYR A 585 -19.91 22.41 14.36
N ARG A 586 -19.66 22.32 13.04
CA ARG A 586 -20.69 22.39 12.00
C ARG A 586 -21.74 21.29 12.16
N THR A 587 -21.30 20.04 12.27
CA THR A 587 -22.18 18.89 12.43
C THR A 587 -22.92 18.93 13.76
N LEU A 588 -22.25 19.30 14.86
CA LEU A 588 -22.87 19.45 16.17
C LEU A 588 -24.01 20.48 16.13
N ALA A 589 -23.78 21.62 15.49
CA ALA A 589 -24.78 22.67 15.35
C ALA A 589 -26.02 22.19 14.59
N LEU A 590 -25.83 21.49 13.46
CA LEU A 590 -26.94 20.93 12.69
C LEU A 590 -27.76 19.90 13.48
N CYS A 591 -27.09 19.03 14.25
CA CYS A 591 -27.78 18.06 15.10
C CYS A 591 -28.64 18.75 16.18
N ASN A 592 -28.13 19.81 16.81
CA ASN A 592 -28.90 20.56 17.83
C ASN A 592 -30.02 21.41 17.22
N LEU A 593 -29.91 21.81 15.95
CA LEU A 593 -31.01 22.42 15.19
C LEU A 593 -32.01 21.38 14.64
N ARG A 594 -31.83 20.09 14.96
CA ARG A 594 -32.62 18.95 14.42
C ARG A 594 -32.60 18.85 12.89
N GLN A 595 -31.60 19.44 12.25
CA GLN A 595 -31.36 19.37 10.81
C GLN A 595 -30.57 18.09 10.47
N PHE A 596 -31.06 16.94 10.92
CA PHE A 596 -30.35 15.67 10.83
C PHE A 596 -30.09 15.23 9.38
N ALA A 597 -31.06 15.46 8.49
CA ALA A 597 -30.92 15.14 7.08
C ALA A 597 -29.84 16.00 6.39
N ALA A 598 -29.73 17.29 6.76
CA ALA A 598 -28.66 18.16 6.26
C ALA A 598 -27.29 17.70 6.79
N ALA A 599 -27.18 17.43 8.10
CA ALA A 599 -25.95 16.93 8.72
C ALA A 599 -25.47 15.61 8.07
N SER A 600 -26.40 14.70 7.79
CA SER A 600 -26.09 13.42 7.14
C SER A 600 -25.57 13.62 5.71
N ARG A 601 -26.19 14.49 4.92
CA ARG A 601 -25.72 14.80 3.55
C ARG A 601 -24.37 15.49 3.53
N GLU A 602 -24.13 16.48 4.39
CA GLU A 602 -22.83 17.17 4.49
C GLU A 602 -21.70 16.18 4.83
N LEU A 603 -21.91 15.31 5.82
CA LEU A 603 -20.91 14.29 6.17
C LEU A 603 -20.70 13.26 5.06
N HIS A 604 -21.76 12.87 4.36
CA HIS A 604 -21.61 11.96 3.23
C HIS A 604 -20.76 12.56 2.12
N ARG A 605 -20.94 13.85 1.80
CA ARG A 605 -20.05 14.57 0.86
C ARG A 605 -18.62 14.66 1.39
N LEU A 606 -18.45 14.90 2.69
CA LEU A 606 -17.13 14.92 3.35
C LEU A 606 -16.40 13.56 3.27
N GLU A 607 -17.14 12.45 3.30
CA GLU A 607 -16.59 11.10 3.15
C GLU A 607 -16.18 10.80 1.71
N GLN A 608 -17.00 11.22 0.74
CA GLN A 608 -16.67 11.12 -0.69
C GLN A 608 -15.41 11.91 -1.04
N ALA A 609 -15.12 12.97 -0.27
CA ALA A 609 -13.88 13.74 -0.32
C ALA A 609 -12.62 13.01 0.20
N GLY A 610 -12.72 11.74 0.64
CA GLY A 610 -11.54 10.90 0.89
C GLY A 610 -10.78 11.18 2.19
N VAL A 611 -11.43 11.83 3.17
CA VAL A 611 -10.81 12.25 4.43
C VAL A 611 -10.40 11.08 5.32
N ALA A 612 -9.12 11.02 5.68
CA ALA A 612 -8.63 10.17 6.77
C ALA A 612 -8.51 10.95 8.09
N GLY A 613 -8.56 10.24 9.24
CA GLY A 613 -8.20 10.83 10.55
C GLY A 613 -9.29 11.64 11.25
N TRP A 614 -10.56 11.26 11.09
CA TRP A 614 -11.70 11.95 11.70
C TRP A 614 -11.60 12.05 13.24
N PRO A 615 -11.83 13.24 13.84
CA PRO A 615 -11.96 13.41 15.28
C PRO A 615 -12.99 12.45 15.85
N PHE A 616 -12.75 11.98 17.07
CA PHE A 616 -13.61 10.97 17.69
C PHE A 616 -15.05 11.46 17.82
N GLU A 617 -15.23 12.71 18.20
CA GLU A 617 -16.50 13.37 18.40
C GLU A 617 -17.31 13.43 17.09
N LEU A 618 -16.64 13.75 15.97
CA LEU A 618 -17.24 13.75 14.64
C LEU A 618 -17.67 12.34 14.20
N ARG A 619 -16.87 11.32 14.52
CA ARG A 619 -17.22 9.91 14.25
C ARG A 619 -18.45 9.45 15.05
N VAL A 620 -18.60 9.92 16.28
CA VAL A 620 -19.77 9.63 17.12
C VAL A 620 -21.04 10.30 16.57
N LEU A 621 -20.94 11.54 16.10
CA LEU A 621 -22.04 12.24 15.43
C LEU A 621 -22.44 11.50 14.13
N ARG A 622 -21.45 11.18 13.29
CA ARG A 622 -21.62 10.37 12.07
C ARG A 622 -22.37 9.07 12.35
N ALA A 623 -21.96 8.34 13.39
CA ALA A 623 -22.53 7.04 13.74
C ALA A 623 -24.00 7.10 14.18
N GLN A 624 -24.49 8.24 14.67
CA GLN A 624 -25.87 8.40 15.13
C GLN A 624 -26.83 8.90 14.03
N LEU A 625 -26.29 9.60 13.03
CA LEU A 625 -27.08 10.28 12.00
C LEU A 625 -27.99 9.36 11.16
N PRO A 626 -27.63 8.12 10.80
CA PRO A 626 -28.55 7.23 10.09
C PRO A 626 -29.88 7.03 10.84
N GLY A 627 -29.82 6.85 12.16
CA GLY A 627 -30.99 6.71 13.02
C GLY A 627 -31.78 8.01 13.14
N LEU A 628 -31.10 9.13 13.36
CA LEU A 628 -31.74 10.44 13.57
C LEU A 628 -32.36 11.03 12.29
N ALA A 629 -31.70 10.86 11.14
CA ALA A 629 -32.13 11.46 9.87
C ALA A 629 -33.09 10.58 9.08
N HIS A 630 -32.88 9.26 9.10
CA HIS A 630 -33.54 8.31 8.21
C HIS A 630 -34.27 7.19 8.95
N HIS A 631 -34.31 7.24 10.29
CA HIS A 631 -34.86 6.19 11.14
C HIS A 631 -34.16 4.83 10.94
N ASP A 632 -32.95 4.82 10.36
CA ASP A 632 -32.11 3.63 10.19
C ASP A 632 -31.24 3.41 11.44
N TRP A 633 -31.92 3.01 12.51
CA TRP A 633 -31.27 2.72 13.78
C TRP A 633 -30.39 1.47 13.74
N LEU A 634 -30.59 0.56 12.78
CA LEU A 634 -29.76 -0.64 12.63
C LEU A 634 -28.36 -0.26 12.14
N LEU A 635 -28.26 0.58 11.12
CA LEU A 635 -26.98 1.10 10.65
C LEU A 635 -26.28 1.93 11.73
N ALA A 636 -27.03 2.72 12.50
CA ALA A 636 -26.47 3.47 13.62
C ALA A 636 -25.87 2.53 14.70
N ILE A 637 -26.56 1.44 15.05
CA ILE A 637 -26.07 0.42 15.98
C ILE A 637 -24.78 -0.22 15.46
N GLU A 638 -24.71 -0.56 14.17
CA GLU A 638 -23.52 -1.16 13.56
C GLU A 638 -22.32 -0.20 13.63
N GLN A 639 -22.52 1.06 13.26
CA GLN A 639 -21.47 2.08 13.25
C GLN A 639 -20.97 2.40 14.66
N LEU A 640 -21.88 2.58 15.63
CA LEU A 640 -21.50 2.77 17.04
C LEU A 640 -20.75 1.54 17.59
N SER A 641 -21.19 0.33 17.26
CA SER A 641 -20.52 -0.91 17.67
C SER A 641 -19.11 -1.04 17.09
N ALA A 642 -18.89 -0.55 15.86
CA ALA A 642 -17.56 -0.51 15.26
C ALA A 642 -16.61 0.43 15.99
N LEU A 643 -17.10 1.60 16.44
CA LEU A 643 -16.33 2.53 17.27
C LEU A 643 -16.02 1.91 18.64
N THR A 644 -16.97 1.22 19.26
CA THR A 644 -16.77 0.51 20.53
C THR A 644 -15.65 -0.53 20.41
N ARG A 645 -15.65 -1.36 19.36
CA ARG A 645 -14.57 -2.33 19.09
C ARG A 645 -13.21 -1.65 18.89
N ALA A 646 -13.18 -0.49 18.24
CA ALA A 646 -11.94 0.26 18.04
C ALA A 646 -11.36 0.77 19.37
N CYS A 647 -12.21 1.27 20.28
CA CYS A 647 -11.80 1.66 21.64
C CYS A 647 -11.38 0.46 22.49
N GLN A 648 -12.06 -0.69 22.34
CA GLN A 648 -11.75 -1.92 23.09
C GLN A 648 -10.32 -2.44 22.83
N ARG A 649 -9.80 -2.31 21.60
CA ARG A 649 -8.40 -2.67 21.26
C ARG A 649 -7.36 -1.85 22.03
N ARG A 650 -7.75 -0.72 22.60
CA ARG A 650 -6.92 0.19 23.40
C ARG A 650 -7.50 0.38 24.82
N SER A 651 -8.10 -0.66 25.39
CA SER A 651 -8.76 -0.61 26.69
C SER A 651 -7.84 -0.25 27.88
N HIS A 652 -6.52 -0.28 27.71
CA HIS A 652 -5.56 0.20 28.70
C HIS A 652 -5.52 1.73 28.83
N ASP A 653 -5.96 2.47 27.79
CA ASP A 653 -6.02 3.93 27.78
C ASP A 653 -7.27 4.43 28.53
N PRO A 654 -7.12 5.24 29.61
CA PRO A 654 -8.25 5.76 30.39
C PRO A 654 -9.29 6.48 29.54
N LEU A 655 -8.87 7.24 28.52
CA LEU A 655 -9.77 7.96 27.63
C LEU A 655 -10.55 6.99 26.72
N CYS A 656 -9.92 5.90 26.26
CA CYS A 656 -10.61 4.87 25.47
C CYS A 656 -11.64 4.12 26.31
N ARG A 657 -11.40 3.89 27.61
CA ARG A 657 -12.38 3.29 28.52
C ARG A 657 -13.61 4.17 28.68
N GLU A 658 -13.41 5.47 28.91
CA GLU A 658 -14.52 6.43 29.04
C GLU A 658 -15.31 6.55 27.72
N ARG A 659 -14.63 6.61 26.58
CA ARG A 659 -15.26 6.64 25.26
C ARG A 659 -16.06 5.38 24.96
N MET A 660 -15.52 4.21 25.29
CA MET A 660 -16.19 2.92 25.13
C MET A 660 -17.49 2.88 25.95
N PHE A 661 -17.44 3.35 27.20
CA PHE A 661 -18.60 3.45 28.07
C PHE A 661 -19.71 4.31 27.45
N ARG A 662 -19.38 5.53 26.99
CA ARG A 662 -20.34 6.44 26.35
C ARG A 662 -20.92 5.86 25.06
N LEU A 663 -20.09 5.21 24.23
CA LEU A 663 -20.53 4.56 22.99
C LEU A 663 -21.51 3.42 23.25
N GLN A 664 -21.26 2.60 24.28
CA GLN A 664 -22.15 1.50 24.66
C GLN A 664 -23.52 2.02 25.11
N LEU A 665 -23.57 3.12 25.87
CA LEU A 665 -24.84 3.78 26.22
C LEU A 665 -25.60 4.27 25.00
N LEU A 666 -24.91 4.91 24.04
CA LEU A 666 -25.52 5.34 22.78
C LEU A 666 -26.05 4.15 21.96
N THR A 667 -25.31 3.05 21.90
CA THR A 667 -25.76 1.82 21.21
C THR A 667 -27.00 1.23 21.89
N ILE A 668 -27.03 1.18 23.22
CA ILE A 668 -28.20 0.70 23.98
C ILE A 668 -29.42 1.60 23.70
N GLY A 669 -29.23 2.92 23.72
CA GLY A 669 -30.28 3.88 23.37
C GLY A 669 -30.83 3.67 21.96
N ALA A 670 -29.95 3.43 20.97
CA ALA A 670 -30.35 3.11 19.61
C ALA A 670 -31.10 1.77 19.50
N CYS A 671 -30.70 0.74 20.25
CA CYS A 671 -31.40 -0.54 20.32
C CYS A 671 -32.85 -0.39 20.84
N LEU A 672 -33.09 0.54 21.78
CA LEU A 672 -34.45 0.79 22.28
C LEU A 672 -35.36 1.47 21.25
N ARG A 673 -34.80 2.02 20.16
CA ARG A 673 -35.55 2.65 19.06
C ARG A 673 -36.00 1.66 17.98
N ILE A 674 -35.52 0.41 17.99
CA ILE A 674 -35.90 -0.63 17.01
C ILE A 674 -36.90 -1.63 17.60
N ARG A 675 -37.81 -2.12 16.76
CA ARG A 675 -38.77 -3.17 17.14
C ARG A 675 -38.02 -4.45 17.49
N GLY A 676 -38.23 -4.99 18.69
CA GLY A 676 -37.53 -6.18 19.18
C GLY A 676 -36.11 -5.93 19.68
N GLY A 677 -35.62 -4.69 19.70
CA GLY A 677 -34.25 -4.37 20.15
C GLY A 677 -34.04 -4.39 21.66
N ALA A 678 -35.10 -4.59 22.45
CA ALA A 678 -35.04 -4.68 23.90
C ALA A 678 -34.08 -5.80 24.37
N GLU A 679 -34.13 -6.98 23.76
CA GLU A 679 -33.23 -8.09 24.11
C GLU A 679 -31.76 -7.76 23.84
N LEU A 680 -31.48 -7.08 22.73
CA LEU A 680 -30.14 -6.64 22.38
C LEU A 680 -29.65 -5.54 23.33
N ALA A 681 -30.50 -4.58 23.67
CA ALA A 681 -30.23 -3.54 24.66
C ALA A 681 -29.88 -4.18 26.02
N LEU A 682 -30.65 -5.18 26.46
CA LEU A 682 -30.41 -5.91 27.71
C LEU A 682 -29.11 -6.74 27.68
N SER A 683 -28.80 -7.40 26.56
CA SER A 683 -27.55 -8.14 26.39
C SER A 683 -26.31 -7.22 26.47
N LEU A 684 -26.38 -6.05 25.84
CA LEU A 684 -25.32 -5.05 25.89
C LEU A 684 -25.19 -4.45 27.29
N LEU A 685 -26.31 -4.17 27.95
CA LEU A 685 -26.37 -3.65 29.30
C LEU A 685 -25.76 -4.62 30.33
N ASN A 686 -26.09 -5.91 30.24
CA ASN A 686 -25.50 -6.93 31.11
C ASN A 686 -23.97 -7.04 30.92
N ARG A 687 -23.48 -6.91 29.69
CA ARG A 687 -22.03 -6.87 29.43
C ARG A 687 -21.36 -5.62 30.01
N LEU A 688 -22.01 -4.46 29.91
CA LEU A 688 -21.53 -3.22 30.52
C LEU A 688 -21.42 -3.37 32.05
N LEU A 689 -22.43 -3.98 32.67
CA LEU A 689 -22.46 -4.26 34.11
C LEU A 689 -21.33 -5.20 34.55
N LEU A 690 -20.96 -6.21 33.76
CA LEU A 690 -19.82 -7.08 34.09
C LEU A 690 -18.49 -6.30 34.17
N SER A 691 -18.34 -5.25 33.37
CA SER A 691 -17.11 -4.43 33.32
C SER A 691 -17.11 -3.22 34.27
N SER A 692 -18.24 -2.88 34.87
CA SER A 692 -18.43 -1.67 35.68
C SER A 692 -19.39 -1.91 36.84
N ALA A 693 -19.33 -3.12 37.42
CA ALA A 693 -20.23 -3.57 38.49
C ALA A 693 -20.13 -2.71 39.76
N ASP A 694 -19.00 -2.04 39.95
CA ASP A 694 -18.70 -1.25 41.14
C ASP A 694 -19.06 0.25 40.99
N ASP A 695 -19.52 0.70 39.81
CA ASP A 695 -19.94 2.09 39.61
C ASP A 695 -21.46 2.24 39.86
N PRO A 696 -21.87 2.89 40.97
CA PRO A 696 -23.28 2.99 41.34
C PRO A 696 -24.13 3.73 40.29
N ARG A 697 -23.55 4.64 39.49
CA ARG A 697 -24.28 5.38 38.45
C ARG A 697 -24.59 4.49 37.25
N VAL A 698 -23.66 3.61 36.89
CA VAL A 698 -23.84 2.65 35.78
C VAL A 698 -24.88 1.60 36.15
N VAL A 699 -24.77 1.05 37.36
CA VAL A 699 -25.71 0.06 37.88
C VAL A 699 -27.12 0.67 38.03
N SER A 700 -27.22 1.92 38.49
CA SER A 700 -28.47 2.69 38.55
C SER A 700 -29.08 2.93 37.16
N GLY A 701 -28.28 3.37 36.18
CA GLY A 701 -28.74 3.57 34.81
C GLY A 701 -29.28 2.28 34.18
N ALA A 702 -28.61 1.15 34.44
CA ALA A 702 -29.07 -0.16 33.99
C ALA A 702 -30.38 -0.58 34.64
N ALA A 703 -30.51 -0.38 35.95
CA ALA A 703 -31.75 -0.65 36.67
C ALA A 703 -32.93 0.18 36.11
N ARG A 704 -32.70 1.45 35.76
CA ARG A 704 -33.72 2.32 35.13
C ARG A 704 -34.14 1.83 33.74
N ILE A 705 -33.21 1.31 32.93
CA ILE A 705 -33.55 0.70 31.63
C ILE A 705 -34.39 -0.57 31.84
N HIS A 706 -34.04 -1.41 32.82
CA HIS A 706 -34.86 -2.57 33.19
C HIS A 706 -36.27 -2.17 33.66
N LEU A 707 -36.41 -1.06 34.40
CA LEU A 707 -37.72 -0.51 34.74
C LEU A 707 -38.52 -0.08 33.51
N GLN A 708 -37.90 0.64 32.57
CA GLN A 708 -38.54 1.07 31.32
C GLN A 708 -39.01 -0.10 30.46
N LEU A 709 -38.31 -1.24 30.54
CA LEU A 709 -38.66 -2.48 29.85
C LEU A 709 -39.67 -3.36 30.63
N GLY A 710 -40.10 -2.94 31.82
CA GLY A 710 -41.05 -3.69 32.66
C GLY A 710 -40.43 -4.83 33.47
N CYS A 711 -39.11 -4.98 33.50
CA CYS A 711 -38.40 -6.03 34.23
C CYS A 711 -38.17 -5.65 35.71
N LEU A 712 -39.26 -5.55 36.49
CA LEU A 712 -39.23 -5.04 37.87
C LEU A 712 -38.31 -5.84 38.81
N GLU A 713 -38.29 -7.17 38.70
CA GLU A 713 -37.47 -8.03 39.57
C GLU A 713 -35.97 -7.73 39.41
N ARG A 714 -35.52 -7.68 38.15
CA ARG A 714 -34.12 -7.39 37.82
C ARG A 714 -33.73 -5.95 38.16
N ALA A 715 -34.63 -5.00 37.94
CA ALA A 715 -34.41 -3.62 38.35
C ALA A 715 -34.20 -3.50 39.87
N ASN A 716 -35.05 -4.15 40.67
CA ASN A 716 -34.93 -4.15 42.13
C ASN A 716 -33.62 -4.80 42.62
N GLU A 717 -33.20 -5.91 42.01
CA GLU A 717 -31.90 -6.54 42.33
C GLU A 717 -30.73 -5.57 42.10
N LEU A 718 -30.74 -4.88 40.95
CA LEU A 718 -29.69 -3.92 40.61
C LEU A 718 -29.73 -2.69 41.53
N PHE A 719 -30.90 -2.16 41.88
CA PHE A 719 -31.00 -1.08 42.86
C PHE A 719 -30.49 -1.47 44.24
N GLY A 720 -30.75 -2.71 44.70
CA GLY A 720 -30.16 -3.23 45.93
C GLY A 720 -28.63 -3.27 45.89
N LYS A 721 -28.04 -3.55 44.71
CA LYS A 721 -26.58 -3.43 44.52
C LYS A 721 -26.09 -1.99 44.61
N VAL A 722 -26.82 -1.02 44.04
CA VAL A 722 -26.48 0.40 44.18
C VAL A 722 -26.51 0.82 45.66
N GLU A 723 -27.52 0.38 46.42
CA GLU A 723 -27.62 0.64 47.86
C GLU A 723 -26.46 0.06 48.66
N ALA A 724 -25.91 -1.08 48.25
CA ALA A 724 -24.73 -1.67 48.87
C ALA A 724 -23.42 -0.91 48.53
N LEU A 725 -23.36 -0.25 47.37
CA LEU A 725 -22.19 0.50 46.89
C LEU A 725 -22.13 1.93 47.42
N VAL A 726 -23.27 2.52 47.79
CA VAL A 726 -23.37 3.91 48.24
C VAL A 726 -23.53 3.96 49.77
N GLN A 727 -22.56 4.54 50.47
CA GLN A 727 -22.51 4.52 51.94
C GLN A 727 -23.54 5.44 52.63
N ALA A 728 -23.98 6.51 51.97
CA ALA A 728 -24.95 7.47 52.51
C ALA A 728 -26.38 7.09 52.09
N LYS A 729 -27.26 6.80 53.06
CA LYS A 729 -28.66 6.42 52.79
C LYS A 729 -29.51 7.53 52.16
N ASP A 730 -29.11 8.78 52.38
CA ASP A 730 -29.77 9.99 51.87
C ASP A 730 -29.13 10.52 50.58
N ASP A 731 -28.33 9.68 49.91
CA ASP A 731 -27.73 10.03 48.63
C ASP A 731 -28.80 10.24 47.55
N LYS A 732 -28.68 11.33 46.78
CA LYS A 732 -29.63 11.71 45.72
C LYS A 732 -29.88 10.58 44.72
N LEU A 733 -28.86 9.79 44.38
CA LEU A 733 -28.96 8.68 43.44
C LEU A 733 -29.84 7.57 44.00
N LEU A 734 -29.70 7.23 45.28
CA LEU A 734 -30.50 6.22 45.96
C LEU A 734 -31.96 6.65 46.09
N LEU A 735 -32.19 7.90 46.48
CA LEU A 735 -33.54 8.47 46.60
C LEU A 735 -34.26 8.50 45.24
N MET A 736 -33.59 8.94 44.17
CA MET A 736 -34.13 8.90 42.81
C MET A 736 -34.46 7.48 42.35
N ASN A 737 -33.60 6.51 42.64
CA ASN A 737 -33.82 5.10 42.28
C ASN A 737 -35.06 4.53 42.99
N ARG A 738 -35.20 4.77 44.29
CA ARG A 738 -36.37 4.35 45.07
C ARG A 738 -37.64 5.02 44.56
N ALA A 739 -37.57 6.30 44.20
CA ALA A 739 -38.69 7.05 43.65
C ALA A 739 -39.17 6.44 42.33
N PHE A 740 -38.27 6.14 41.40
CA PHE A 740 -38.62 5.48 40.13
C PHE A 740 -39.18 4.06 40.33
N CYS A 741 -38.69 3.29 41.30
CA CYS A 741 -39.30 2.01 41.67
C CYS A 741 -40.72 2.16 42.22
N ALA A 742 -40.95 3.19 43.04
CA ALA A 742 -42.29 3.48 43.56
C ALA A 742 -43.25 3.86 42.43
N VAL A 743 -42.81 4.70 41.47
CA VAL A 743 -43.55 5.02 40.23
C VAL A 743 -43.89 3.75 39.44
N ALA A 744 -42.90 2.90 39.16
CA ALA A 744 -43.10 1.69 38.38
C ALA A 744 -44.03 0.66 39.07
N ALA A 745 -44.11 0.71 40.41
CA ALA A 745 -45.01 -0.10 41.22
C ALA A 745 -46.40 0.56 41.47
N GLY A 746 -46.66 1.75 40.90
CA GLY A 746 -47.91 2.49 41.10
C GLY A 746 -48.09 3.05 42.52
N ARG A 747 -47.02 3.15 43.32
CA ARG A 747 -47.04 3.69 44.69
C ARG A 747 -46.75 5.19 44.68
N TRP A 748 -47.71 5.97 44.18
CA TRP A 748 -47.53 7.39 43.88
C TRP A 748 -47.26 8.28 45.10
N GLU A 749 -47.89 8.01 46.26
CA GLU A 749 -47.61 8.77 47.50
C GLU A 749 -46.17 8.58 47.98
N GLN A 750 -45.68 7.34 47.94
CA GLN A 750 -44.30 7.04 48.29
C GLN A 750 -43.31 7.68 47.30
N ALA A 751 -43.62 7.64 46.00
CA ALA A 751 -42.81 8.30 44.98
C ALA A 751 -42.74 9.81 45.20
N LYS A 752 -43.87 10.44 45.56
CA LYS A 752 -43.98 11.86 45.87
C LYS A 752 -43.07 12.25 47.03
N GLU A 753 -43.13 11.56 48.17
CA GLU A 753 -42.25 11.82 49.32
C GLU A 753 -40.76 11.73 48.94
N LEU A 754 -40.40 10.70 48.18
CA LEU A 754 -39.02 10.46 47.76
C LEU A 754 -38.52 11.52 46.77
N PHE A 755 -39.31 11.89 45.76
CA PHE A 755 -38.93 12.98 44.86
C PHE A 755 -38.85 14.32 45.60
N ALA A 756 -39.74 14.60 46.57
CA ALA A 756 -39.69 15.82 47.38
C ALA A 756 -38.38 15.95 48.16
N SER A 757 -37.85 14.84 48.69
CA SER A 757 -36.57 14.82 49.41
C SER A 757 -35.36 15.19 48.55
N VAL A 758 -35.43 14.98 47.23
CA VAL A 758 -34.38 15.35 46.27
C VAL A 758 -34.66 16.71 45.64
N ALA A 759 -35.93 17.03 45.41
CA ALA A 759 -36.39 18.22 44.70
C ALA A 759 -36.23 19.52 45.51
N ASP A 760 -35.88 19.46 46.81
CA ASP A 760 -35.75 20.66 47.64
C ASP A 760 -34.93 21.73 46.90
N LEU A 761 -35.54 22.89 46.65
CA LEU A 761 -34.97 24.03 45.93
C LEU A 761 -34.50 25.14 46.88
N SER A 762 -34.68 24.97 48.20
CA SER A 762 -34.47 26.02 49.21
C SER A 762 -33.08 26.03 49.85
N GLY A 763 -32.29 24.95 49.69
CA GLY A 763 -30.94 24.84 50.27
C GLY A 763 -29.82 25.56 49.51
N GLU A 764 -28.68 25.80 50.20
CA GLU A 764 -27.48 26.52 49.69
C GLU A 764 -26.71 25.79 48.56
N GLN A 765 -27.05 24.52 48.29
CA GLN A 765 -26.38 23.73 47.24
C GLN A 765 -26.77 24.21 45.83
N PRO A 766 -25.86 24.16 44.84
CA PRO A 766 -26.19 24.47 43.45
C PRO A 766 -27.34 23.61 42.93
N ILE A 767 -28.22 24.20 42.14
CA ILE A 767 -29.33 23.47 41.52
C ILE A 767 -28.78 22.75 40.29
N ASP A 768 -28.78 21.43 40.34
CA ASP A 768 -28.30 20.54 39.29
C ASP A 768 -29.47 19.91 38.49
N ALA A 769 -29.15 19.21 37.41
CA ALA A 769 -30.13 18.58 36.54
C ALA A 769 -30.98 17.52 37.26
N ASP A 770 -30.40 16.82 38.25
CA ASP A 770 -31.10 15.80 39.01
C ASP A 770 -32.19 16.41 39.91
N ARG A 771 -31.95 17.57 40.54
CA ARG A 771 -32.97 18.31 41.31
C ARG A 771 -34.11 18.81 40.43
N ILE A 772 -33.80 19.33 39.24
CA ILE A 772 -34.83 19.76 38.27
C ILE A 772 -35.67 18.56 37.81
N SER A 773 -35.01 17.43 37.52
CA SER A 773 -35.68 16.18 37.15
C SER A 773 -36.56 15.65 38.28
N ALA A 774 -36.08 15.67 39.52
CA ALA A 774 -36.85 15.27 40.70
C ALA A 774 -38.10 16.16 40.88
N ALA A 775 -37.95 17.48 40.76
CA ALA A 775 -39.07 18.42 40.89
C ALA A 775 -40.12 18.24 39.77
N ASN A 776 -39.69 17.97 38.54
CA ASN A 776 -40.59 17.65 37.44
C ASN A 776 -41.36 16.34 37.70
N ASN A 777 -40.67 15.28 38.13
CA ASN A 777 -41.30 13.99 38.45
C ASN A 777 -42.20 14.06 39.70
N LEU A 778 -41.85 14.89 40.67
CA LEU A 778 -42.69 15.17 41.84
C LEU A 778 -44.04 15.74 41.42
N ALA A 779 -44.04 16.71 40.50
CA ALA A 779 -45.27 17.28 39.98
C ALA A 779 -46.10 16.23 39.21
N LEU A 780 -45.46 15.36 38.43
CA LEU A 780 -46.17 14.25 37.77
C LEU A 780 -46.83 13.29 38.77
N CYS A 781 -46.24 13.06 39.95
CA CYS A 781 -46.88 12.24 40.98
C CYS A 781 -48.22 12.83 41.43
N GLU A 782 -48.35 14.17 41.52
CA GLU A 782 -49.63 14.83 41.84
C GLU A 782 -50.69 14.57 40.77
N LEU A 783 -50.31 14.52 39.49
CA LEU A 783 -51.24 14.16 38.42
C LEU A 783 -51.78 12.73 38.61
N TYR A 784 -50.92 11.76 38.88
CA TYR A 784 -51.33 10.37 39.10
C TYR A 784 -52.12 10.16 40.40
N LEU A 785 -51.98 11.07 41.37
CA LEU A 785 -52.80 11.13 42.59
C LEU A 785 -54.14 11.86 42.37
N GLY A 786 -54.43 12.33 41.16
CA GLY A 786 -55.69 13.01 40.83
C GLY A 786 -55.71 14.51 41.14
N ASN A 787 -54.54 15.13 41.34
CA ASN A 787 -54.37 16.55 41.69
C ASN A 787 -53.70 17.35 40.54
N PRO A 788 -54.30 17.44 39.33
CA PRO A 788 -53.69 18.12 38.19
C PRO A 788 -53.41 19.62 38.45
N GLN A 789 -54.21 20.27 39.31
CA GLN A 789 -53.96 21.65 39.73
C GLN A 789 -52.68 21.78 40.53
N SER A 790 -52.40 20.83 41.43
CA SER A 790 -51.18 20.82 42.24
C SER A 790 -49.97 20.65 41.33
N MET A 791 -50.02 19.69 40.38
CA MET A 791 -48.99 19.53 39.35
C MET A 791 -48.71 20.85 38.62
N LEU A 792 -49.75 21.50 38.11
CA LEU A 792 -49.60 22.74 37.34
C LEU A 792 -48.97 23.87 38.17
N ASN A 793 -49.40 24.03 39.42
CA ASN A 793 -48.84 25.03 40.34
C ASN A 793 -47.36 24.76 40.65
N MET A 794 -46.99 23.50 40.85
CA MET A 794 -45.60 23.10 41.14
C MET A 794 -44.68 23.33 39.95
N LEU A 795 -45.12 22.93 38.75
CA LEU A 795 -44.37 23.17 37.51
C LEU A 795 -44.26 24.68 37.22
N GLN A 796 -45.33 25.45 37.43
CA GLN A 796 -45.28 26.91 37.31
C GLN A 796 -44.26 27.51 38.27
N HIS A 797 -44.28 27.11 39.55
CA HIS A 797 -43.35 27.60 40.55
C HIS A 797 -41.90 27.28 40.19
N LEU A 798 -41.63 26.06 39.72
CA LEU A 798 -40.30 25.63 39.27
C LEU A 798 -39.81 26.50 38.11
N MET A 799 -40.65 26.71 37.09
CA MET A 799 -40.29 27.51 35.91
C MET A 799 -40.12 29.00 36.22
N VAL A 800 -40.85 29.54 37.21
CA VAL A 800 -40.67 30.94 37.66
C VAL A 800 -39.40 31.09 38.50
N SER A 801 -39.12 30.12 39.37
CA SER A 801 -37.95 30.15 40.25
C SER A 801 -36.64 29.91 39.50
N LEU A 802 -36.70 29.10 38.43
CA LEU A 802 -35.55 28.70 37.60
C LEU A 802 -35.88 28.86 36.11
N PRO A 803 -36.00 30.10 35.62
CA PRO A 803 -36.49 30.34 34.27
C PRO A 803 -35.51 29.87 33.19
N ALA A 804 -34.20 29.85 33.48
CA ALA A 804 -33.21 29.24 32.59
C ALA A 804 -33.39 27.72 32.41
N ALA A 805 -33.76 26.99 33.49
CA ALA A 805 -33.99 25.55 33.44
C ALA A 805 -35.18 25.19 32.54
N ALA A 806 -36.23 26.02 32.59
CA ALA A 806 -37.39 25.93 31.71
C ALA A 806 -37.04 26.15 30.23
N GLY A 807 -36.03 26.97 29.93
CA GLY A 807 -35.50 27.16 28.58
C GLY A 807 -34.64 26.02 28.05
N THR A 808 -34.20 25.09 28.92
CA THR A 808 -33.27 24.01 28.54
C THR A 808 -33.85 22.60 28.65
N SER A 809 -35.00 22.42 29.32
CA SER A 809 -35.69 21.11 29.41
C SER A 809 -37.01 21.15 28.66
N GLU A 810 -37.04 20.48 27.52
CA GLU A 810 -38.22 20.27 26.69
C GLU A 810 -39.29 19.44 27.43
N GLU A 811 -38.86 18.46 28.22
CA GLU A 811 -39.76 17.59 28.99
C GLU A 811 -40.54 18.36 30.06
N LEU A 812 -39.90 19.34 30.71
CA LEU A 812 -40.54 20.19 31.71
C LEU A 812 -41.66 21.02 31.06
N VAL A 813 -41.39 21.61 29.90
CA VAL A 813 -42.37 22.40 29.14
C VAL A 813 -43.52 21.52 28.64
N PHE A 814 -43.21 20.33 28.15
CA PHE A 814 -44.21 19.36 27.70
C PHE A 814 -45.16 18.91 28.81
N ASN A 815 -44.61 18.60 29.99
CA ASN A 815 -45.41 18.21 31.15
C ASN A 815 -46.28 19.38 31.64
N TYR A 816 -45.74 20.60 31.65
CA TYR A 816 -46.50 21.80 32.01
C TYR A 816 -47.67 22.04 31.04
N CYS A 817 -47.42 21.96 29.73
CA CYS A 817 -48.45 22.15 28.71
C CYS A 817 -49.50 21.03 28.75
N THR A 818 -49.10 19.81 29.11
CA THR A 818 -50.04 18.71 29.39
C THR A 818 -50.90 19.01 30.63
N GLY A 819 -50.36 19.65 31.66
CA GLY A 819 -51.14 20.15 32.79
C GLY A 819 -52.17 21.21 32.40
N LEU A 820 -51.79 22.12 31.48
CA LEU A 820 -52.72 23.09 30.93
C LEU A 820 -53.86 22.41 30.16
N ASP A 821 -53.54 21.42 29.31
CA ASP A 821 -54.54 20.63 28.55
C ASP A 821 -55.59 19.97 29.45
N LEU A 822 -55.20 19.58 30.66
CA LEU A 822 -56.07 18.92 31.63
C LEU A 822 -56.89 19.89 32.48
N HIS A 823 -56.55 21.19 32.47
CA HIS A 823 -57.14 22.18 33.37
C HIS A 823 -57.93 23.30 32.66
N TYR A 824 -57.54 23.66 31.44
CA TYR A 824 -58.17 24.73 30.67
C TYR A 824 -58.68 24.21 29.32
N ASP A 825 -59.80 24.78 28.85
CA ASP A 825 -60.38 24.50 27.54
C ASP A 825 -60.48 25.76 26.66
N GLY A 826 -60.52 25.55 25.33
CA GLY A 826 -60.87 26.58 24.35
C GLY A 826 -59.90 27.77 24.31
N ALA A 827 -60.43 29.00 24.42
CA ALA A 827 -59.62 30.22 24.32
C ALA A 827 -58.60 30.38 25.46
N LYS A 828 -58.99 30.03 26.70
CA LYS A 828 -58.11 30.17 27.88
C LYS A 828 -56.88 29.26 27.81
N LEU A 829 -57.04 28.06 27.25
CA LEU A 829 -55.92 27.13 27.03
C LEU A 829 -54.89 27.72 26.05
N ARG A 830 -55.37 28.29 24.94
CA ARG A 830 -54.51 28.92 23.93
C ARG A 830 -53.75 30.11 24.52
N ASP A 831 -54.44 30.98 25.26
CA ASP A 831 -53.81 32.14 25.90
C ASP A 831 -52.75 31.73 26.94
N ALA A 832 -53.03 30.68 27.74
CA ALA A 832 -52.09 30.16 28.73
C ALA A 832 -50.83 29.54 28.09
N LYS A 833 -51.00 28.77 27.01
CA LYS A 833 -49.87 28.20 26.25
C LYS A 833 -49.07 29.29 25.53
N ALA A 834 -49.74 30.27 24.93
CA ALA A 834 -49.09 31.41 24.29
C ALA A 834 -48.24 32.19 25.31
N LYS A 835 -48.79 32.54 26.48
CA LYS A 835 -48.02 33.18 27.55
C LYS A 835 -46.80 32.36 27.98
N LYS A 836 -46.96 31.03 28.09
CA LYS A 836 -45.86 30.15 28.49
C LYS A 836 -44.77 30.08 27.43
N LEU A 837 -45.15 30.03 26.16
CA LEU A 837 -44.23 30.11 25.02
C LEU A 837 -43.35 31.35 25.14
N SER A 838 -43.93 32.52 25.41
CA SER A 838 -43.19 33.78 25.58
C SER A 838 -42.19 33.75 26.73
N GLU A 839 -42.59 33.18 27.87
CA GLU A 839 -41.72 33.05 29.06
C GLU A 839 -40.53 32.12 28.81
N VAL A 840 -40.76 30.98 28.17
CA VAL A 840 -39.71 29.98 27.85
C VAL A 840 -38.79 30.49 26.75
N ALA A 841 -39.33 31.19 25.75
CA ALA A 841 -38.57 31.67 24.60
C ALA A 841 -37.41 32.59 24.96
N ILE A 842 -37.55 33.36 26.05
CA ILE A 842 -36.48 34.24 26.58
C ILE A 842 -35.18 33.45 26.84
N TRP A 843 -35.30 32.21 27.32
CA TRP A 843 -34.17 31.38 27.74
C TRP A 843 -33.84 30.26 26.74
N ALA A 844 -34.84 29.82 25.98
CA ALA A 844 -34.72 28.68 25.08
C ALA A 844 -33.75 28.91 23.91
N GLY A 845 -32.93 27.87 23.68
CA GLY A 845 -32.05 27.71 22.53
C GLY A 845 -32.77 27.92 21.20
N ASP A 846 -32.03 28.24 20.14
CA ASP A 846 -32.60 28.37 18.79
C ASP A 846 -32.85 26.99 18.11
N GLY A 847 -32.49 25.90 18.80
CA GLY A 847 -32.82 24.51 18.43
C GLY A 847 -33.89 23.85 19.31
N PHE A 848 -34.61 24.61 20.15
CA PHE A 848 -35.60 24.09 21.08
C PHE A 848 -36.81 23.48 20.35
N ASP A 849 -37.29 22.31 20.80
CA ASP A 849 -38.44 21.64 20.19
C ASP A 849 -39.76 22.34 20.51
N THR A 850 -40.31 23.05 19.52
CA THR A 850 -41.59 23.75 19.65
C THR A 850 -42.77 22.79 19.86
N ALA A 851 -42.65 21.51 19.52
CA ALA A 851 -43.69 20.51 19.79
C ALA A 851 -43.94 20.34 21.29
N SER A 852 -42.95 20.69 22.13
CA SER A 852 -43.07 20.67 23.59
C SER A 852 -44.19 21.56 24.12
N PHE A 853 -44.57 22.62 23.39
CA PHE A 853 -45.66 23.51 23.82
C PHE A 853 -47.05 22.94 23.52
N LYS A 854 -47.15 21.88 22.71
CA LYS A 854 -48.42 21.27 22.27
C LYS A 854 -49.40 22.31 21.69
N LEU A 855 -48.87 23.27 20.92
CA LEU A 855 -49.61 24.43 20.38
C LEU A 855 -50.55 24.06 19.23
#